data_AF-A0A9W7DHF3-F1
#
_entry.id   AF-A0A9W7DHF3-F1
#
_cell.length_a   1.000
_cell.length_b   1.000
_cell.length_c   1.000
_cell.angle_alpha   90.00
_cell.angle_beta   90.00
_cell.angle_gamma   90.00
#
_symmetry.space_group_name_H-M   'P 1'
#
loop_
_entity.id
_entity.type
_entity.pdbx_description
1 polymer ?
#
loop_
_entity_poly.entity_id
_entity_poly.type
_entity_poly.pdbx_seq_one_letter_code
_entity_poly.pdbx_strand_id
1 'polypeptide(L)'
;MLTSILRSQARRPNAILPLTRSFSRATVRFNKINSNNQQSNPTPTSQLSEAKDQPLAGQRTYNFAAKLDSLDKELTKDQDNQQKQHQEQQNHEQQSKEDEEKSKTYEIAQKIQYAVAGIAVLTGAVVALEIMNNWSYLKYKFIGGSYDLSHFDEYYEGLQEKKQKKKEMLDDRMFHVTDPNDSSVPGVYICGSNLHGLVEPPSDEPEVNDDPSLSAKKSSKKSKEKKLEFQTVYKRIPQFDNFLVNDICLSSTSATLIDSKGDLYQWGQGYSPESLNSKPKPTIKGQKLVKAQISNGTVYALSKSGQVIYFPESKSDQVSTIESSNSFFNSLWLGKNRNTNEKPFQVLCNGAKFGKVADIAAGAEHLVLLNSEGQVFVTATGKGVKDKSLGQFGLPQFSQFDKPPKPNRVYEVTLLNKFRDKTINGTNEIVQREIKKIAAGDYFTVCLDSLGSIWAFGKNTYGAIGQPTNYDSEIISYPCQVNSIKSHFKKGELAQCLNVAAGGDTAFASLVASDIYKLFEEKLKDSTKSGSIDLPVLPSSSMNSNVIGSAVESQKELSHFAWGHGLKGELGVGHFVHGVSEPNKIKSLNGLKEYNEKTGQTEVMGVKNWSVGKNHVVVTLANGDVYCWGDNEYGQLGNGKRFRAAVPLIVPSLLEPSAAGDDDAMDGKKLKKKFTSRKANDRLNLKSEKNWEMVAVAGVDTSAIYYKKK
;
A
#
# COMPACT_ATOMS: atom_id res chain seq x y z
N MET A 1 -7.58 64.63 38.90
CA MET A 1 -8.50 65.57 38.21
C MET A 1 -9.48 64.71 37.43
N LEU A 2 -10.74 64.62 37.85
CA LEU A 2 -11.86 65.56 37.59
C LEU A 2 -12.43 65.41 36.16
N THR A 3 -13.65 64.81 36.09
CA THR A 3 -14.87 65.22 35.33
C THR A 3 -14.78 65.55 33.81
N SER A 4 -15.80 65.33 32.96
CA SER A 4 -17.15 64.70 33.06
C SER A 4 -17.70 64.51 31.62
N ILE A 5 -18.30 63.38 31.23
CA ILE A 5 -19.77 63.13 31.21
C ILE A 5 -20.65 64.33 30.77
N LEU A 6 -21.37 64.18 29.65
CA LEU A 6 -22.81 64.46 29.34
C LEU A 6 -23.01 64.22 27.81
N ARG A 7 -23.94 63.39 27.28
CA ARG A 7 -25.44 63.44 27.19
C ARG A 7 -25.99 64.50 26.20
N SER A 8 -27.09 64.31 25.44
CA SER A 8 -27.91 63.10 25.16
C SER A 8 -29.04 63.32 24.10
N GLN A 9 -29.40 62.24 23.37
CA GLN A 9 -30.73 61.85 22.80
C GLN A 9 -31.78 62.85 22.25
N ALA A 10 -32.25 62.56 21.02
CA ALA A 10 -33.67 62.44 20.60
C ALA A 10 -33.74 61.41 19.44
N ARG A 11 -34.54 60.32 19.39
CA ARG A 11 -35.99 60.04 19.54
C ARG A 11 -36.87 60.32 18.30
N ARG A 12 -36.93 59.32 17.38
CA ARG A 12 -38.10 58.57 16.84
C ARG A 12 -39.45 59.31 16.56
N PRO A 13 -40.20 58.96 15.48
CA PRO A 13 -41.00 57.70 15.45
C PRO A 13 -41.06 56.95 14.09
N ASN A 14 -41.98 55.97 13.96
CA ASN A 14 -41.97 54.89 12.94
C ASN A 14 -43.16 54.94 11.95
N ALA A 15 -42.99 54.35 10.75
CA ALA A 15 -44.05 53.60 10.05
C ALA A 15 -43.51 52.62 8.96
N ILE A 16 -43.70 51.31 9.20
CA ILE A 16 -44.25 50.26 8.29
C ILE A 16 -44.05 50.49 6.77
N LEU A 17 -43.18 49.76 6.04
CA LEU A 17 -43.23 48.34 5.58
C LEU A 17 -44.37 47.99 4.59
N PRO A 18 -44.23 46.98 3.70
CA PRO A 18 -43.14 46.02 3.53
C PRO A 18 -42.32 46.34 2.24
N LEU A 19 -41.59 45.48 1.50
CA LEU A 19 -41.41 44.01 1.47
C LEU A 19 -39.95 43.63 1.07
N THR A 20 -39.71 42.34 0.80
CA THR A 20 -38.40 41.69 0.64
C THR A 20 -37.86 41.56 -0.80
N ARG A 21 -36.52 41.61 -0.96
CA ARG A 21 -35.78 40.81 -1.97
C ARG A 21 -34.75 39.92 -1.26
N SER A 22 -34.77 38.61 -1.53
CA SER A 22 -33.78 37.66 -1.02
C SER A 22 -32.85 37.18 -2.13
N PHE A 23 -31.54 37.33 -1.98
CA PHE A 23 -30.57 36.59 -2.77
C PHE A 23 -30.49 35.14 -2.29
N SER A 24 -30.49 34.18 -3.23
CA SER A 24 -30.11 32.80 -2.97
C SER A 24 -29.29 32.26 -4.13
N ARG A 25 -28.43 31.27 -3.84
CA ARG A 25 -27.45 30.73 -4.79
C ARG A 25 -28.08 29.85 -5.87
N ALA A 26 -27.37 29.76 -6.99
CA ALA A 26 -27.60 28.76 -8.02
C ALA A 26 -27.56 27.32 -7.46
N THR A 27 -28.31 26.42 -8.10
CA THR A 27 -27.98 24.98 -8.16
C THR A 27 -28.46 24.46 -9.50
N VAL A 28 -27.58 23.77 -10.23
CA VAL A 28 -27.89 23.16 -11.53
C VAL A 28 -28.53 21.79 -11.32
N ARG A 29 -29.60 21.49 -12.07
CA ARG A 29 -30.01 20.12 -12.40
C ARG A 29 -30.52 20.02 -13.84
N PHE A 30 -29.88 19.15 -14.62
CA PHE A 30 -30.48 18.50 -15.78
C PHE A 30 -31.62 17.55 -15.27
N ASN A 31 -32.58 17.08 -16.07
CA ASN A 31 -32.44 16.65 -17.46
C ASN A 31 -33.80 16.51 -18.20
N LYS A 32 -33.74 16.36 -19.54
CA LYS A 32 -34.81 15.98 -20.50
C LYS A 32 -36.06 16.88 -20.63
N ILE A 33 -36.27 17.38 -21.85
CA ILE A 33 -37.59 17.67 -22.46
C ILE A 33 -37.62 16.99 -23.83
N ASN A 34 -38.81 16.56 -24.29
CA ASN A 34 -39.02 15.84 -25.54
C ASN A 34 -39.33 16.78 -26.74
N SER A 35 -39.38 16.16 -27.92
CA SER A 35 -39.73 16.70 -29.24
C SER A 35 -41.09 17.41 -29.36
N ASN A 36 -41.25 18.08 -30.52
CA ASN A 36 -42.45 18.74 -31.08
C ASN A 36 -42.65 20.19 -30.57
N ASN A 37 -42.96 21.19 -31.42
CA ASN A 37 -43.89 21.12 -32.55
C ASN A 37 -43.56 22.04 -33.76
N GLN A 38 -43.92 21.54 -34.95
CA GLN A 38 -44.57 22.25 -36.09
C GLN A 38 -44.01 23.57 -36.67
N GLN A 39 -43.60 23.48 -37.95
CA GLN A 39 -43.99 24.41 -39.02
C GLN A 39 -44.34 23.60 -40.27
N SER A 40 -45.15 24.15 -41.19
CA SER A 40 -45.90 23.37 -42.19
C SER A 40 -45.50 23.61 -43.66
N ASN A 41 -45.33 22.50 -44.38
CA ASN A 41 -45.79 22.17 -45.75
C ASN A 41 -46.60 23.22 -46.55
N PRO A 42 -46.56 23.21 -47.91
CA PRO A 42 -46.56 21.98 -48.73
C PRO A 42 -45.64 21.88 -49.99
N THR A 43 -45.23 20.63 -50.26
CA THR A 43 -45.02 19.89 -51.56
C THR A 43 -44.66 20.61 -52.88
N PRO A 44 -43.80 20.01 -53.73
CA PRO A 44 -44.25 18.87 -54.54
C PRO A 44 -43.31 17.65 -54.71
N THR A 45 -43.98 16.51 -54.93
CA THR A 45 -43.72 15.29 -55.75
C THR A 45 -42.32 14.94 -56.29
N SER A 46 -42.03 13.63 -56.27
CA SER A 46 -40.85 12.95 -56.83
C SER A 46 -41.06 12.33 -58.23
N GLN A 47 -40.00 12.29 -59.05
CA GLN A 47 -39.61 11.23 -60.02
C GLN A 47 -38.13 11.50 -60.42
N LEU A 48 -37.18 10.61 -60.76
CA LEU A 48 -37.05 9.20 -61.22
C LEU A 48 -36.37 9.17 -62.63
N SER A 49 -35.56 8.14 -62.95
CA SER A 49 -34.59 8.02 -64.08
C SER A 49 -33.24 8.74 -63.78
N GLU A 50 -32.05 8.12 -63.87
CA GLU A 50 -31.28 7.59 -65.04
C GLU A 50 -30.66 8.68 -65.94
N ALA A 51 -29.42 8.58 -66.44
CA ALA A 51 -28.28 7.72 -66.07
C ALA A 51 -26.95 8.26 -66.67
N LYS A 52 -25.82 7.78 -66.12
CA LYS A 52 -24.53 7.52 -66.79
C LYS A 52 -23.55 8.65 -67.23
N ASP A 53 -22.27 8.27 -67.05
CA ASP A 53 -21.10 8.45 -67.91
C ASP A 53 -20.39 9.82 -68.13
N GLN A 54 -19.45 10.05 -67.21
CA GLN A 54 -17.99 10.27 -67.47
C GLN A 54 -17.45 11.66 -67.91
N PRO A 55 -16.13 11.92 -67.72
CA PRO A 55 -15.56 13.28 -67.67
C PRO A 55 -14.49 13.59 -68.75
N LEU A 56 -14.10 14.87 -68.88
CA LEU A 56 -12.68 15.33 -68.92
C LEU A 56 -12.60 16.88 -68.97
N ALA A 57 -11.40 17.47 -69.03
CA ALA A 57 -11.15 18.87 -68.66
C ALA A 57 -10.50 19.76 -69.74
N GLY A 58 -10.74 21.07 -69.65
CA GLY A 58 -10.12 22.14 -70.47
C GLY A 58 -11.16 23.05 -71.16
N GLN A 59 -10.90 24.33 -71.49
CA GLN A 59 -9.69 25.15 -71.31
C GLN A 59 -10.02 26.66 -71.03
N ARG A 60 -8.95 27.47 -70.94
CA ARG A 60 -8.80 28.93 -70.72
C ARG A 60 -9.57 29.77 -71.78
N THR A 61 -9.82 31.10 -71.64
CA THR A 61 -8.85 32.23 -71.43
C THR A 61 -9.45 33.48 -70.75
N TYR A 62 -8.59 34.49 -70.49
CA TYR A 62 -8.88 35.73 -69.74
C TYR A 62 -8.67 37.00 -70.59
N ASN A 63 -9.36 38.09 -70.23
CA ASN A 63 -9.16 39.44 -70.78
C ASN A 63 -8.14 40.27 -69.97
N PHE A 64 -7.33 41.07 -70.66
CA PHE A 64 -6.14 41.74 -70.09
C PHE A 64 -6.39 43.17 -69.56
N ALA A 65 -7.35 43.90 -70.14
CA ALA A 65 -7.51 45.35 -69.91
C ALA A 65 -7.93 45.74 -68.48
N ALA A 66 -8.72 44.91 -67.80
CA ALA A 66 -9.24 45.20 -66.46
C ALA A 66 -8.19 45.17 -65.34
N LYS A 67 -6.94 44.75 -65.64
CA LYS A 67 -5.90 44.48 -64.63
C LYS A 67 -4.90 45.64 -64.41
N LEU A 68 -4.86 46.63 -65.31
CA LEU A 68 -4.00 47.81 -65.13
C LEU A 68 -4.66 48.84 -64.20
N ASP A 69 -5.93 49.16 -64.41
CA ASP A 69 -6.68 50.14 -63.61
C ASP A 69 -6.95 49.67 -62.15
N SER A 70 -6.80 48.37 -61.87
CA SER A 70 -6.74 47.85 -60.50
C SER A 70 -5.38 48.05 -59.85
N LEU A 71 -4.27 47.90 -60.60
CA LEU A 71 -2.92 47.95 -60.04
C LEU A 71 -2.55 49.34 -59.51
N ASP A 72 -2.86 50.43 -60.22
CA ASP A 72 -2.58 51.80 -59.74
C ASP A 72 -3.37 52.14 -58.47
N LYS A 73 -4.57 51.55 -58.30
CA LYS A 73 -5.43 51.72 -57.12
C LYS A 73 -5.01 50.85 -55.93
N GLU A 74 -4.21 49.81 -56.17
CA GLU A 74 -3.50 49.07 -55.11
C GLU A 74 -2.19 49.77 -54.74
N LEU A 75 -1.38 50.20 -55.72
CA LEU A 75 -0.09 50.89 -55.49
C LEU A 75 -0.24 52.16 -54.64
N THR A 76 -1.25 52.98 -54.92
CA THR A 76 -1.52 54.21 -54.16
C THR A 76 -2.01 53.93 -52.74
N LYS A 77 -2.78 52.84 -52.53
CA LYS A 77 -3.22 52.41 -51.20
C LYS A 77 -2.07 51.88 -50.33
N ASP A 78 -1.15 51.13 -50.93
CA ASP A 78 -0.02 50.57 -50.19
C ASP A 78 0.98 51.64 -49.76
N GLN A 79 1.17 52.71 -50.55
CA GLN A 79 1.99 53.86 -50.14
C GLN A 79 1.38 54.61 -48.94
N ASP A 80 0.08 54.90 -48.95
CA ASP A 80 -0.64 55.52 -47.82
C ASP A 80 -0.60 54.66 -46.55
N ASN A 81 -0.76 53.33 -46.69
CA ASN A 81 -0.68 52.39 -45.57
C ASN A 81 0.74 52.32 -44.98
N GLN A 82 1.78 52.30 -45.81
CA GLN A 82 3.17 52.28 -45.34
C GLN A 82 3.53 53.57 -44.59
N GLN A 83 3.09 54.75 -45.06
CA GLN A 83 3.33 56.00 -44.33
C GLN A 83 2.64 56.02 -42.95
N LYS A 84 1.38 55.54 -42.86
CA LYS A 84 0.67 55.43 -41.58
C LYS A 84 1.34 54.47 -40.61
N GLN A 85 1.72 53.27 -41.06
CA GLN A 85 2.43 52.30 -40.21
C GLN A 85 3.76 52.87 -39.69
N HIS A 86 4.49 53.66 -40.50
CA HIS A 86 5.74 54.27 -40.05
C HIS A 86 5.51 55.38 -39.00
N GLN A 87 4.46 56.20 -39.12
CA GLN A 87 4.07 57.17 -38.08
C GLN A 87 3.62 56.49 -36.78
N GLU A 88 2.80 55.44 -36.87
CA GLU A 88 2.34 54.69 -35.69
C GLU A 88 3.53 54.03 -34.96
N GLN A 89 4.48 53.44 -35.69
CA GLN A 89 5.71 52.88 -35.10
C GLN A 89 6.58 53.94 -34.41
N GLN A 90 6.78 55.12 -35.02
CA GLN A 90 7.57 56.20 -34.42
C GLN A 90 6.93 56.72 -33.12
N ASN A 91 5.61 56.88 -33.09
CA ASN A 91 4.88 57.24 -31.86
C ASN A 91 5.03 56.15 -30.78
N HIS A 92 4.90 54.86 -31.15
CA HIS A 92 5.05 53.75 -30.21
C HIS A 92 6.47 53.62 -29.64
N GLU A 93 7.51 53.97 -30.43
CA GLU A 93 8.89 54.04 -29.95
C GLU A 93 9.16 55.23 -29.03
N GLN A 94 8.53 56.39 -29.24
CA GLN A 94 8.67 57.53 -28.34
C GLN A 94 7.98 57.25 -27.00
N GLN A 95 6.76 56.72 -27.05
CA GLN A 95 5.96 56.44 -25.85
C GLN A 95 6.57 55.30 -25.00
N SER A 96 7.15 54.26 -25.63
CA SER A 96 7.84 53.20 -24.89
C SER A 96 9.12 53.68 -24.20
N LYS A 97 9.89 54.61 -24.81
CA LYS A 97 11.09 55.20 -24.19
C LYS A 97 10.74 56.07 -22.98
N GLU A 98 9.69 56.88 -23.07
CA GLU A 98 9.16 57.65 -21.93
C GLU A 98 8.74 56.73 -20.76
N ASP A 99 8.01 55.66 -21.04
CA ASP A 99 7.52 54.76 -20.00
C ASP A 99 8.64 53.89 -19.41
N GLU A 100 9.67 53.56 -20.18
CA GLU A 100 10.88 52.90 -19.66
C GLU A 100 11.68 53.82 -18.71
N GLU A 101 11.85 55.12 -19.03
CA GLU A 101 12.47 56.08 -18.11
C GLU A 101 11.67 56.25 -16.81
N LYS A 102 10.34 56.41 -16.91
CA LYS A 102 9.44 56.48 -15.75
C LYS A 102 9.58 55.23 -14.89
N SER A 103 9.58 54.03 -15.49
CA SER A 103 9.73 52.76 -14.76
C SER A 103 11.03 52.70 -13.94
N LYS A 104 12.16 53.14 -14.53
CA LYS A 104 13.47 53.17 -13.87
C LYS A 104 13.50 54.15 -12.70
N THR A 105 12.90 55.35 -12.84
CA THR A 105 12.77 56.28 -11.70
C THR A 105 11.89 55.73 -10.57
N TYR A 106 10.79 55.05 -10.86
CA TYR A 106 9.96 54.40 -9.83
C TYR A 106 10.69 53.25 -9.12
N GLU A 107 11.45 52.43 -9.85
CA GLU A 107 12.19 51.31 -9.26
C GLU A 107 13.33 51.80 -8.34
N ILE A 108 14.02 52.89 -8.73
CA ILE A 108 15.02 53.57 -7.89
C ILE A 108 14.36 54.16 -6.64
N ALA A 109 13.20 54.83 -6.78
CA ALA A 109 12.47 55.40 -5.65
C ALA A 109 12.05 54.33 -4.62
N GLN A 110 11.56 53.17 -5.08
CA GLN A 110 11.27 52.03 -4.19
C GLN A 110 12.53 51.50 -3.50
N LYS A 111 13.63 51.30 -4.23
CA LYS A 111 14.90 50.83 -3.65
C LYS A 111 15.43 51.78 -2.57
N ILE A 112 15.27 53.09 -2.75
CA ILE A 112 15.60 54.10 -1.72
C ILE A 112 14.66 53.99 -0.51
N GLN A 113 13.35 53.85 -0.71
CA GLN A 113 12.39 53.68 0.42
C GLN A 113 12.68 52.42 1.23
N TYR A 114 12.98 51.28 0.58
CA TYR A 114 13.35 50.05 1.27
C TYR A 114 14.71 50.17 1.99
N ALA A 115 15.68 50.89 1.43
CA ALA A 115 16.96 51.17 2.10
C ALA A 115 16.77 52.02 3.37
N VAL A 116 15.95 53.08 3.30
CA VAL A 116 15.62 53.93 4.48
C VAL A 116 14.89 53.12 5.55
N ALA A 117 13.94 52.26 5.16
CA ALA A 117 13.27 51.36 6.10
C ALA A 117 14.24 50.35 6.75
N GLY A 118 15.18 49.80 5.98
CA GLY A 118 16.23 48.91 6.50
C GLY A 118 17.14 49.60 7.51
N ILE A 119 17.57 50.84 7.23
CA ILE A 119 18.38 51.66 8.15
C ILE A 119 17.59 51.98 9.43
N ALA A 120 16.29 52.28 9.34
CA ALA A 120 15.44 52.50 10.51
C ALA A 120 15.32 51.24 11.40
N VAL A 121 15.16 50.05 10.81
CA VAL A 121 15.13 48.79 11.55
C VAL A 121 16.48 48.48 12.20
N LEU A 122 17.59 48.70 11.49
CA LEU A 122 18.94 48.47 12.03
C LEU A 122 19.28 49.43 13.18
N THR A 123 18.97 50.72 13.04
CA THR A 123 19.17 51.70 14.13
C THR A 123 18.29 51.40 15.34
N GLY A 124 17.03 50.99 15.13
CA GLY A 124 16.15 50.50 16.20
C GLY A 124 16.70 49.26 16.92
N ALA A 125 17.26 48.30 16.18
CA ALA A 125 17.89 47.11 16.75
C ALA A 125 19.17 47.43 17.54
N VAL A 126 20.02 48.33 17.05
CA VAL A 126 21.22 48.79 17.76
C VAL A 126 20.83 49.52 19.05
N VAL A 127 19.88 50.46 19.00
CA VAL A 127 19.40 51.16 20.20
C VAL A 127 18.77 50.20 21.22
N ALA A 128 18.03 49.17 20.77
CA ALA A 128 17.50 48.14 21.66
C ALA A 128 18.62 47.31 22.32
N LEU A 129 19.68 46.94 21.57
CA LEU A 129 20.84 46.24 22.12
C LEU A 129 21.64 47.11 23.10
N GLU A 130 21.81 48.41 22.81
CA GLU A 130 22.46 49.39 23.71
C GLU A 130 21.70 49.50 25.05
N ILE A 131 20.37 49.57 24.99
CA ILE A 131 19.46 49.59 26.16
C ILE A 131 19.52 48.27 26.93
N MET A 132 19.58 47.12 26.25
CA MET A 132 19.72 45.81 26.88
C MET A 132 21.09 45.63 27.56
N ASN A 133 22.17 46.09 26.94
CA ASN A 133 23.53 45.95 27.45
C ASN A 133 23.75 46.86 28.68
N ASN A 134 23.22 48.10 28.65
CA ASN A 134 23.21 49.01 29.80
C ASN A 134 21.98 48.86 30.73
N TRP A 135 21.20 47.79 30.60
CA TRP A 135 19.96 47.61 31.36
C TRP A 135 20.20 47.56 32.87
N SER A 136 21.31 46.99 33.31
CA SER A 136 21.75 46.97 34.71
C SER A 136 22.00 48.38 35.27
N TYR A 137 22.68 49.24 34.52
CA TYR A 137 22.96 50.63 34.90
C TYR A 137 21.70 51.50 34.88
N LEU A 138 20.84 51.34 33.86
CA LEU A 138 19.53 51.99 33.80
C LEU A 138 18.63 51.58 34.98
N LYS A 139 18.57 50.28 35.29
CA LYS A 139 17.79 49.75 36.41
C LYS A 139 18.32 50.24 37.76
N TYR A 140 19.64 50.26 37.95
CA TYR A 140 20.28 50.85 39.14
C TYR A 140 19.93 52.34 39.32
N LYS A 141 19.93 53.12 38.24
CA LYS A 141 19.67 54.56 38.27
C LYS A 141 18.19 54.93 38.49
N PHE A 142 17.24 54.09 38.07
CA PHE A 142 15.80 54.35 38.19
C PHE A 142 15.09 53.55 39.29
N ILE A 143 15.64 52.41 39.72
CA ILE A 143 15.03 51.49 40.70
C ILE A 143 16.11 51.06 41.70
N GLY A 144 16.40 51.94 42.66
CA GLY A 144 17.34 51.65 43.74
C GLY A 144 16.84 50.53 44.65
N GLY A 145 17.64 49.47 44.78
CA GLY A 145 17.35 48.32 45.65
C GLY A 145 18.32 47.18 45.39
N SER A 146 18.96 46.66 46.46
CA SER A 146 19.87 45.52 46.41
C SER A 146 19.12 44.20 46.19
N TYR A 147 19.73 43.28 45.44
CA TYR A 147 19.24 41.91 45.32
C TYR A 147 19.87 41.02 46.38
N ASP A 148 19.05 40.26 47.09
CA ASP A 148 19.47 39.07 47.83
C ASP A 148 19.47 37.86 46.87
N LEU A 149 20.42 36.94 47.07
CA LEU A 149 20.64 35.76 46.22
C LEU A 149 19.84 34.53 46.67
N SER A 150 19.36 34.52 47.92
CA SER A 150 18.59 33.42 48.53
C SER A 150 17.44 32.88 47.67
N HIS A 151 16.75 33.76 46.94
CA HIS A 151 15.57 33.42 46.14
C HIS A 151 15.90 32.79 44.78
N PHE A 152 17.17 32.74 44.37
CA PHE A 152 17.55 32.13 43.08
C PHE A 152 17.69 30.61 43.18
N ASP A 153 18.27 30.09 44.28
CA ASP A 153 18.46 28.67 44.51
C ASP A 153 17.12 27.94 44.73
N GLU A 154 16.21 28.55 45.50
CA GLU A 154 14.82 28.07 45.70
C GLU A 154 14.07 27.92 44.35
N TYR A 155 14.31 28.84 43.42
CA TYR A 155 13.75 28.76 42.06
C TYR A 155 14.45 27.69 41.20
N TYR A 156 15.76 27.47 41.40
CA TYR A 156 16.55 26.48 40.67
C TYR A 156 16.23 25.04 41.10
N GLU A 157 16.12 24.78 42.40
CA GLU A 157 15.62 23.50 42.93
C GLU A 157 14.17 23.26 42.52
N GLY A 158 13.31 24.29 42.59
CA GLY A 158 11.94 24.24 42.09
C GLY A 158 11.85 23.94 40.58
N LEU A 159 12.89 24.23 39.79
CA LEU A 159 12.99 23.84 38.37
C LEU A 159 13.55 22.41 38.19
N GLN A 160 14.45 21.95 39.05
CA GLN A 160 14.93 20.56 39.05
C GLN A 160 13.80 19.61 39.47
N GLU A 161 13.09 19.89 40.56
CA GLU A 161 11.89 19.16 40.96
C GLU A 161 10.86 19.11 39.83
N LYS A 162 10.57 20.24 39.17
CA LYS A 162 9.61 20.27 38.06
C LYS A 162 10.10 19.50 36.83
N LYS A 163 11.40 19.45 36.55
CA LYS A 163 11.97 18.56 35.52
C LYS A 163 11.86 17.09 35.92
N GLN A 164 12.15 16.76 37.17
CA GLN A 164 12.16 15.38 37.66
C GLN A 164 10.73 14.83 37.79
N LYS A 165 9.81 15.55 38.44
CA LYS A 165 8.37 15.21 38.46
C LYS A 165 7.77 15.16 37.05
N LYS A 166 8.22 16.00 36.10
CA LYS A 166 7.80 15.90 34.69
C LYS A 166 8.40 14.68 33.97
N LYS A 167 9.56 14.19 34.38
CA LYS A 167 10.19 12.98 33.85
C LYS A 167 9.52 11.72 34.43
N GLU A 168 9.27 11.71 35.73
CA GLU A 168 8.50 10.66 36.42
C GLU A 168 7.06 10.60 35.87
N MET A 169 6.40 11.75 35.65
CA MET A 169 5.12 11.84 34.92
C MET A 169 5.21 11.52 33.41
N LEU A 170 6.40 11.41 32.81
CA LEU A 170 6.57 10.92 31.44
C LEU A 170 6.74 9.40 31.44
N ASP A 171 7.47 8.85 32.40
CA ASP A 171 7.65 7.41 32.57
C ASP A 171 6.33 6.74 33.02
N ASP A 172 5.55 7.32 33.95
CA ASP A 172 4.19 6.85 34.30
C ASP A 172 3.21 6.95 33.13
N ARG A 173 3.36 7.96 32.25
CA ARG A 173 2.56 8.10 31.03
C ARG A 173 2.87 7.04 29.97
N MET A 174 3.95 6.26 30.10
CA MET A 174 4.17 5.11 29.22
C MET A 174 3.25 3.93 29.53
N PHE A 175 2.53 3.92 30.66
CA PHE A 175 1.68 2.80 31.07
C PHE A 175 0.23 3.15 31.44
N HIS A 176 -0.11 4.44 31.55
CA HIS A 176 -1.50 4.87 31.72
C HIS A 176 -2.21 5.06 30.38
N VAL A 177 -3.08 4.11 30.02
CA VAL A 177 -3.94 4.17 28.82
C VAL A 177 -4.94 5.32 28.92
N THR A 178 -4.66 6.44 28.24
CA THR A 178 -5.59 7.59 28.13
C THR A 178 -6.40 7.60 26.83
N ASP A 179 -5.96 6.93 25.77
CA ASP A 179 -6.71 6.76 24.52
C ASP A 179 -6.45 5.37 23.89
N PRO A 180 -7.49 4.59 23.52
CA PRO A 180 -7.35 3.28 22.88
C PRO A 180 -7.01 3.32 21.38
N ASN A 181 -6.48 4.42 20.82
CA ASN A 181 -6.06 4.51 19.41
C ASN A 181 -4.62 5.01 19.18
N ASP A 182 -3.81 5.20 20.21
CA ASP A 182 -2.39 5.59 20.08
C ASP A 182 -1.58 4.58 19.24
N SER A 183 -0.59 5.07 18.49
CA SER A 183 0.38 4.26 17.73
C SER A 183 1.55 3.75 18.59
N SER A 184 1.65 4.15 19.86
CA SER A 184 2.62 3.57 20.80
C SER A 184 2.23 2.16 21.30
N VAL A 185 0.93 1.84 21.33
CA VAL A 185 0.41 0.65 22.02
C VAL A 185 0.27 -0.53 21.05
N PRO A 186 0.88 -1.70 21.34
CA PRO A 186 0.76 -2.90 20.50
C PRO A 186 -0.70 -3.29 20.20
N GLY A 187 -0.92 -3.85 19.01
CA GLY A 187 -2.24 -4.32 18.58
C GLY A 187 -2.31 -4.59 17.08
N VAL A 188 -3.50 -4.43 16.50
CA VAL A 188 -3.80 -4.70 15.09
C VAL A 188 -4.57 -3.53 14.47
N TYR A 189 -4.15 -3.11 13.28
CA TYR A 189 -4.79 -2.07 12.47
C TYR A 189 -5.16 -2.65 11.10
N ILE A 190 -6.38 -2.43 10.61
CA ILE A 190 -6.86 -2.99 9.32
C ILE A 190 -7.50 -1.89 8.45
N CYS A 191 -7.33 -2.02 7.13
CA CYS A 191 -8.04 -1.26 6.10
C CYS A 191 -8.50 -2.17 4.95
N GLY A 192 -9.41 -1.68 4.10
CA GLY A 192 -10.01 -2.42 3.00
C GLY A 192 -11.50 -2.72 3.21
N SER A 193 -11.96 -3.83 2.63
CA SER A 193 -13.38 -4.24 2.70
C SER A 193 -13.82 -4.54 4.13
N ASN A 194 -15.01 -4.05 4.49
CA ASN A 194 -15.66 -4.36 5.76
C ASN A 194 -17.04 -5.05 5.56
N LEU A 195 -17.34 -5.51 4.33
CA LEU A 195 -18.60 -6.20 3.99
C LEU A 195 -18.87 -7.41 4.90
N HIS A 196 -17.82 -8.15 5.25
CA HIS A 196 -17.87 -9.34 6.11
C HIS A 196 -17.41 -9.08 7.56
N GLY A 197 -17.35 -7.82 7.98
CA GLY A 197 -17.10 -7.43 9.37
C GLY A 197 -15.69 -7.72 9.89
N LEU A 198 -14.66 -7.53 9.06
CA LEU A 198 -13.25 -7.74 9.43
C LEU A 198 -12.66 -6.57 10.24
N VAL A 199 -13.25 -5.38 10.17
CA VAL A 199 -12.75 -4.12 10.77
C VAL A 199 -13.72 -3.55 11.79
N GLU A 200 -15.02 -3.59 11.50
CA GLU A 200 -16.12 -3.23 12.40
C GLU A 200 -17.21 -4.30 12.27
N PRO A 201 -17.98 -4.64 13.31
CA PRO A 201 -18.91 -5.75 13.26
C PRO A 201 -19.99 -5.64 12.16
N PRO A 202 -20.51 -6.78 11.66
CA PRO A 202 -21.73 -6.77 10.86
C PRO A 202 -22.89 -6.20 11.70
N SER A 203 -23.93 -5.73 11.02
CA SER A 203 -25.09 -5.10 11.69
C SER A 203 -26.27 -6.05 11.67
N ASP A 204 -26.90 -6.25 12.84
CA ASP A 204 -28.00 -7.19 13.02
C ASP A 204 -29.37 -6.66 12.54
N GLU A 205 -29.44 -5.45 11.98
CA GLU A 205 -30.62 -4.95 11.28
C GLU A 205 -30.72 -5.61 9.89
N PRO A 206 -31.81 -6.35 9.58
CA PRO A 206 -32.04 -6.87 8.23
C PRO A 206 -32.32 -5.70 7.27
N GLU A 207 -31.92 -5.86 6.00
CA GLU A 207 -32.29 -4.92 4.95
C GLU A 207 -33.81 -4.93 4.75
N VAL A 208 -34.48 -3.93 5.33
CA VAL A 208 -35.85 -3.59 4.96
C VAL A 208 -35.80 -3.15 3.51
N ASN A 209 -36.31 -4.01 2.63
CA ASN A 209 -36.53 -3.65 1.22
C ASN A 209 -37.54 -2.49 1.20
N ASP A 210 -37.03 -1.27 0.97
CA ASP A 210 -37.86 -0.08 0.79
C ASP A 210 -38.79 -0.30 -0.42
N ASP A 211 -40.06 -0.56 -0.15
CA ASP A 211 -41.10 -0.69 -1.17
C ASP A 211 -41.11 0.57 -2.06
N PRO A 212 -40.94 0.45 -3.39
CA PRO A 212 -40.86 1.62 -4.28
C PRO A 212 -42.11 2.53 -4.26
N SER A 213 -43.24 2.07 -3.71
CA SER A 213 -44.55 2.70 -3.89
C SER A 213 -44.92 3.84 -2.92
N LEU A 214 -44.19 4.08 -1.82
CA LEU A 214 -44.57 5.10 -0.81
C LEU A 214 -43.41 5.98 -0.28
N SER A 215 -42.95 6.93 -1.11
CA SER A 215 -41.91 7.92 -0.72
C SER A 215 -42.45 9.35 -0.55
N ALA A 216 -43.25 9.61 0.50
CA ALA A 216 -43.75 10.96 0.78
C ALA A 216 -43.83 11.37 2.27
N LYS A 217 -42.97 12.34 2.64
CA LYS A 217 -43.07 13.32 3.75
C LYS A 217 -42.55 12.94 5.17
N LYS A 218 -41.57 13.75 5.59
CA LYS A 218 -41.34 14.29 6.96
C LYS A 218 -40.74 13.40 8.07
N SER A 219 -39.42 13.28 7.99
CA SER A 219 -38.47 13.78 9.01
C SER A 219 -38.63 13.41 10.51
N SER A 220 -37.65 12.67 11.02
CA SER A 220 -37.01 13.00 12.30
C SER A 220 -35.49 13.09 12.11
N LYS A 221 -34.82 13.99 12.83
CA LYS A 221 -33.35 14.14 12.78
C LYS A 221 -32.71 13.29 13.90
N LYS A 222 -32.50 12.00 13.62
CA LYS A 222 -31.31 11.31 14.14
C LYS A 222 -30.28 11.22 13.02
N SER A 223 -29.01 11.45 13.34
CA SER A 223 -27.90 11.19 12.43
C SER A 223 -27.78 9.68 12.22
N LYS A 224 -28.36 9.16 11.13
CA LYS A 224 -27.94 7.86 10.59
C LYS A 224 -26.47 8.02 10.18
N GLU A 225 -25.55 7.57 11.03
CA GLU A 225 -24.15 7.41 10.63
C GLU A 225 -24.14 6.41 9.47
N LYS A 226 -23.69 6.87 8.30
CA LYS A 226 -23.75 6.03 7.10
C LYS A 226 -22.61 5.02 7.17
N LYS A 227 -22.94 3.82 7.62
CA LYS A 227 -22.04 2.67 7.84
C LYS A 227 -21.01 2.54 6.71
N LEU A 228 -19.76 2.32 7.09
CA LEU A 228 -18.64 2.19 6.16
C LEU A 228 -18.49 0.72 5.71
N GLU A 229 -19.01 0.44 4.50
CA GLU A 229 -18.77 -0.81 3.74
C GLU A 229 -17.26 -1.08 3.50
N PHE A 230 -16.44 -0.04 3.57
CA PHE A 230 -15.01 -0.02 3.26
C PHE A 230 -14.29 0.98 4.16
N GLN A 231 -13.09 0.63 4.63
CA GLN A 231 -12.27 1.46 5.52
C GLN A 231 -10.98 1.87 4.80
N THR A 232 -10.87 3.14 4.37
CA THR A 232 -9.80 3.60 3.47
C THR A 232 -8.48 3.99 4.15
N VAL A 233 -8.37 3.79 5.47
CA VAL A 233 -7.20 4.14 6.31
C VAL A 233 -7.07 3.07 7.38
N TYR A 234 -5.86 2.67 7.74
CA TYR A 234 -5.64 1.71 8.83
C TYR A 234 -6.34 2.13 10.13
N LYS A 235 -7.36 1.37 10.54
CA LYS A 235 -8.12 1.56 11.79
C LYS A 235 -7.73 0.49 12.80
N ARG A 236 -7.44 0.88 14.05
CA ARG A 236 -7.13 -0.04 15.15
C ARG A 236 -8.36 -0.88 15.50
N ILE A 237 -8.15 -2.13 15.92
CA ILE A 237 -9.20 -3.06 16.37
C ILE A 237 -9.08 -3.22 17.89
N PRO A 238 -9.93 -2.57 18.71
CA PRO A 238 -9.80 -2.54 20.18
C PRO A 238 -9.79 -3.91 20.88
N GLN A 239 -10.37 -4.92 20.22
CA GLN A 239 -10.38 -6.31 20.68
C GLN A 239 -8.97 -6.89 20.83
N PHE A 240 -8.01 -6.44 20.00
CA PHE A 240 -6.62 -6.92 19.99
C PHE A 240 -5.63 -5.94 20.63
N ASP A 241 -6.11 -5.03 21.49
CA ASP A 241 -5.26 -4.10 22.23
C ASP A 241 -4.27 -4.83 23.14
N ASN A 242 -3.00 -4.40 23.09
CA ASN A 242 -1.85 -5.01 23.76
C ASN A 242 -1.50 -6.44 23.29
N PHE A 243 -2.07 -6.92 22.17
CA PHE A 243 -1.62 -8.18 21.57
C PHE A 243 -0.29 -8.00 20.84
N LEU A 244 0.68 -8.82 21.21
CA LEU A 244 1.81 -9.18 20.34
C LEU A 244 1.42 -10.42 19.52
N VAL A 245 1.58 -10.33 18.21
CA VAL A 245 1.04 -11.25 17.20
C VAL A 245 2.19 -11.90 16.42
N ASN A 246 2.23 -13.22 16.34
CA ASN A 246 3.25 -13.93 15.56
C ASN A 246 2.98 -13.84 14.06
N ASP A 247 1.70 -13.94 13.67
CA ASP A 247 1.24 -13.94 12.29
C ASP A 247 -0.26 -13.60 12.20
N ILE A 248 -0.70 -13.08 11.04
CA ILE A 248 -2.10 -12.76 10.72
C ILE A 248 -2.38 -13.16 9.27
N CYS A 249 -3.52 -13.81 9.01
CA CYS A 249 -3.96 -14.15 7.66
C CYS A 249 -5.44 -13.75 7.47
N LEU A 250 -5.71 -13.02 6.37
CA LEU A 250 -6.99 -12.37 6.07
C LEU A 250 -7.59 -12.99 4.80
N SER A 251 -8.72 -13.69 4.91
CA SER A 251 -9.54 -14.05 3.75
C SER A 251 -10.45 -12.87 3.36
N SER A 252 -11.36 -13.06 2.42
CA SER A 252 -12.41 -12.07 2.15
C SER A 252 -13.50 -12.06 3.23
N THR A 253 -13.75 -13.19 3.89
CA THR A 253 -14.91 -13.38 4.79
C THR A 253 -14.53 -13.55 6.27
N SER A 254 -13.30 -13.99 6.58
CA SER A 254 -12.81 -14.17 7.93
C SER A 254 -11.32 -13.77 8.06
N ALA A 255 -10.85 -13.70 9.30
CA ALA A 255 -9.45 -13.49 9.60
C ALA A 255 -8.98 -14.44 10.71
N THR A 256 -7.70 -14.77 10.67
CA THR A 256 -6.99 -15.59 11.66
C THR A 256 -5.80 -14.81 12.22
N LEU A 257 -5.58 -14.90 13.52
CA LEU A 257 -4.49 -14.25 14.24
C LEU A 257 -3.85 -15.26 15.20
N ILE A 258 -2.52 -15.32 15.24
CA ILE A 258 -1.76 -16.12 16.20
C ILE A 258 -1.08 -15.18 17.19
N ASP A 259 -1.35 -15.33 18.49
CA ASP A 259 -0.68 -14.53 19.52
C ASP A 259 0.77 -14.97 19.77
N SER A 260 1.53 -14.17 20.50
CA SER A 260 2.92 -14.45 20.87
C SER A 260 3.14 -15.70 21.76
N LYS A 261 2.08 -16.32 22.29
CA LYS A 261 2.12 -17.63 22.98
C LYS A 261 1.93 -18.79 22.00
N GLY A 262 1.33 -18.51 20.85
CA GLY A 262 0.98 -19.47 19.81
C GLY A 262 -0.41 -20.06 19.97
N ASP A 263 -1.33 -19.34 20.62
CA ASP A 263 -2.78 -19.59 20.58
C ASP A 263 -3.39 -18.84 19.38
N LEU A 264 -4.39 -19.44 18.71
CA LEU A 264 -4.99 -18.91 17.48
C LEU A 264 -6.43 -18.43 17.70
N TYR A 265 -6.75 -17.26 17.13
CA TYR A 265 -8.01 -16.52 17.23
C TYR A 265 -8.63 -16.34 15.84
N GLN A 266 -9.96 -16.27 15.77
CA GLN A 266 -10.71 -16.04 14.51
C GLN A 266 -11.83 -15.00 14.69
N TRP A 267 -12.10 -14.24 13.64
CA TRP A 267 -13.24 -13.31 13.55
C TRP A 267 -13.67 -13.07 12.09
N GLY A 268 -14.73 -12.30 11.91
CA GLY A 268 -15.38 -12.07 10.63
C GLY A 268 -16.53 -13.03 10.36
N GLN A 269 -17.43 -12.65 9.45
CA GLN A 269 -18.67 -13.34 9.15
C GLN A 269 -18.46 -14.80 8.72
N GLY A 270 -17.38 -15.10 8.01
CA GLY A 270 -17.02 -16.46 7.55
C GLY A 270 -16.65 -17.42 8.68
N TYR A 271 -16.17 -16.90 9.82
CA TYR A 271 -16.01 -17.70 11.04
C TYR A 271 -17.30 -17.73 11.86
N SER A 272 -17.81 -16.54 12.24
CA SER A 272 -19.05 -16.36 13.01
C SER A 272 -19.46 -14.88 13.00
N PRO A 273 -20.71 -14.51 12.64
CA PRO A 273 -21.15 -13.12 12.55
C PRO A 273 -20.93 -12.30 13.83
N GLU A 274 -21.24 -12.88 15.00
CA GLU A 274 -21.11 -12.24 16.32
C GLU A 274 -19.65 -12.06 16.80
N SER A 275 -18.66 -12.64 16.10
CA SER A 275 -17.30 -12.80 16.62
C SER A 275 -16.68 -11.50 17.14
N LEU A 276 -16.77 -10.42 16.35
CA LEU A 276 -16.17 -9.12 16.67
C LEU A 276 -16.97 -8.31 17.71
N ASN A 277 -18.24 -8.66 17.97
CA ASN A 277 -19.03 -8.09 19.08
C ASN A 277 -18.59 -8.62 20.46
N SER A 278 -17.72 -9.63 20.50
CA SER A 278 -17.29 -10.30 21.73
C SER A 278 -15.79 -10.10 22.03
N LYS A 279 -15.40 -10.24 23.31
CA LYS A 279 -13.97 -10.31 23.66
C LYS A 279 -13.33 -11.53 22.97
N PRO A 280 -12.15 -11.40 22.33
CA PRO A 280 -11.61 -12.45 21.48
C PRO A 280 -11.26 -13.70 22.30
N LYS A 281 -11.79 -14.84 21.87
CA LYS A 281 -11.52 -16.16 22.45
C LYS A 281 -10.70 -16.96 21.43
N PRO A 282 -9.59 -17.60 21.82
CA PRO A 282 -8.82 -18.41 20.89
C PRO A 282 -9.56 -19.70 20.56
N THR A 283 -9.66 -20.02 19.27
CA THR A 283 -10.20 -21.29 18.74
C THR A 283 -9.28 -22.46 19.11
N ILE A 284 -7.96 -22.28 18.94
CA ILE A 284 -6.95 -23.32 19.18
C ILE A 284 -5.97 -22.85 20.25
N LYS A 285 -5.72 -23.70 21.26
CA LYS A 285 -4.76 -23.44 22.33
C LYS A 285 -3.60 -24.44 22.38
N GLY A 286 -2.46 -24.00 22.89
CA GLY A 286 -1.36 -24.85 23.35
C GLY A 286 -0.57 -25.57 22.27
N GLN A 287 -0.91 -25.40 20.98
CA GLN A 287 -0.16 -25.99 19.86
C GLN A 287 1.10 -25.19 19.49
N LYS A 288 1.35 -24.04 20.15
CA LYS A 288 2.51 -23.15 19.93
C LYS A 288 2.66 -22.79 18.44
N LEU A 289 1.58 -22.27 17.87
CA LEU A 289 1.46 -21.91 16.47
C LEU A 289 2.35 -20.70 16.12
N VAL A 290 2.77 -20.63 14.85
CA VAL A 290 3.75 -19.66 14.33
C VAL A 290 3.27 -18.98 13.05
N LYS A 291 2.58 -19.71 12.16
CA LYS A 291 2.05 -19.19 10.89
C LYS A 291 0.67 -19.79 10.60
N ALA A 292 -0.25 -19.00 10.05
CA ALA A 292 -1.58 -19.44 9.59
C ALA A 292 -1.78 -19.09 8.11
N GLN A 293 -2.54 -19.92 7.40
CA GLN A 293 -2.94 -19.71 6.01
C GLN A 293 -4.40 -20.17 5.84
N ILE A 294 -5.23 -19.39 5.15
CA ILE A 294 -6.63 -19.73 4.85
C ILE A 294 -6.73 -20.12 3.37
N SER A 295 -7.35 -21.27 3.06
CA SER A 295 -7.46 -21.79 1.69
C SER A 295 -8.67 -22.72 1.55
N ASN A 296 -9.49 -22.51 0.53
CA ASN A 296 -10.70 -23.27 0.22
C ASN A 296 -11.60 -23.60 1.45
N GLY A 297 -11.93 -22.59 2.26
CA GLY A 297 -12.78 -22.74 3.45
C GLY A 297 -12.14 -23.50 4.63
N THR A 298 -10.82 -23.69 4.61
CA THR A 298 -10.05 -24.39 5.66
C THR A 298 -8.86 -23.54 6.10
N VAL A 299 -8.61 -23.50 7.41
CA VAL A 299 -7.43 -22.90 8.02
C VAL A 299 -6.34 -23.96 8.18
N TYR A 300 -5.13 -23.64 7.76
CA TYR A 300 -3.92 -24.45 7.94
C TYR A 300 -2.95 -23.69 8.85
N ALA A 301 -2.47 -24.31 9.92
CA ALA A 301 -1.59 -23.67 10.88
C ALA A 301 -0.32 -24.50 11.14
N LEU A 302 0.83 -23.82 11.10
CA LEU A 302 2.16 -24.36 11.37
C LEU A 302 2.54 -24.11 12.84
N SER A 303 2.95 -25.18 13.53
CA SER A 303 3.47 -25.14 14.91
C SER A 303 4.99 -24.97 14.97
N LYS A 304 5.52 -24.49 16.11
CA LYS A 304 6.97 -24.35 16.34
C LYS A 304 7.73 -25.68 16.33
N SER A 305 7.04 -26.81 16.52
CA SER A 305 7.56 -28.17 16.35
C SER A 305 7.62 -28.64 14.88
N GLY A 306 7.05 -27.89 13.93
CA GLY A 306 7.01 -28.26 12.50
C GLY A 306 5.95 -29.29 12.15
N GLN A 307 4.95 -29.46 13.01
CA GLN A 307 3.70 -30.15 12.71
C GLN A 307 2.71 -29.15 12.08
N VAL A 308 1.99 -29.57 11.04
CA VAL A 308 0.91 -28.77 10.43
C VAL A 308 -0.45 -29.36 10.78
N ILE A 309 -1.34 -28.50 11.25
CA ILE A 309 -2.73 -28.84 11.59
C ILE A 309 -3.70 -28.12 10.67
N TYR A 310 -4.91 -28.64 10.52
CA TYR A 310 -5.98 -27.98 9.76
C TYR A 310 -7.35 -28.17 10.39
N PHE A 311 -8.23 -27.19 10.17
CA PHE A 311 -9.61 -27.17 10.65
C PHE A 311 -10.47 -26.24 9.77
N PRO A 312 -11.79 -26.41 9.70
CA PRO A 312 -12.66 -25.58 8.87
C PRO A 312 -12.61 -24.09 9.27
N GLU A 313 -12.81 -23.20 8.29
CA GLU A 313 -12.88 -21.75 8.52
C GLU A 313 -14.12 -21.37 9.34
N SER A 314 -15.26 -22.02 9.10
CA SER A 314 -16.53 -21.77 9.81
C SER A 314 -16.59 -22.44 11.19
N LYS A 315 -17.14 -21.73 12.18
CA LYS A 315 -17.36 -22.24 13.54
C LYS A 315 -18.36 -23.42 13.58
N SER A 316 -19.34 -23.43 12.69
CA SER A 316 -20.33 -24.52 12.56
C SER A 316 -19.73 -25.81 11.99
N ASP A 317 -18.81 -25.71 11.04
CA ASP A 317 -18.07 -26.87 10.53
C ASP A 317 -17.07 -27.42 11.56
N GLN A 318 -16.45 -26.55 12.36
CA GLN A 318 -15.60 -26.99 13.49
C GLN A 318 -16.38 -27.83 14.50
N VAL A 319 -17.60 -27.41 14.90
CA VAL A 319 -18.44 -28.16 15.84
C VAL A 319 -18.94 -29.47 15.23
N SER A 320 -19.50 -29.44 14.01
CA SER A 320 -20.01 -30.67 13.36
C SER A 320 -18.91 -31.67 13.00
N THR A 321 -17.64 -31.24 12.86
CA THR A 321 -16.49 -32.16 12.75
C THR A 321 -16.25 -32.95 14.04
N ILE A 322 -16.52 -32.36 15.21
CA ILE A 322 -16.44 -33.05 16.52
C ILE A 322 -17.65 -33.98 16.69
N GLU A 323 -18.85 -33.51 16.37
CA GLU A 323 -20.08 -34.32 16.51
C GLU A 323 -20.09 -35.55 15.58
N SER A 324 -19.61 -35.42 14.34
CA SER A 324 -19.51 -36.54 13.40
C SER A 324 -18.45 -37.59 13.77
N SER A 325 -17.45 -37.23 14.59
CA SER A 325 -16.50 -38.21 15.16
C SER A 325 -17.18 -39.14 16.19
N ASN A 326 -18.28 -38.71 16.81
CA ASN A 326 -18.92 -39.41 17.94
C ASN A 326 -19.95 -40.49 17.56
N SER A 327 -20.14 -40.81 16.27
CA SER A 327 -21.12 -41.80 15.82
C SER A 327 -20.53 -42.66 14.69
N PHE A 328 -20.27 -43.95 14.89
CA PHE A 328 -21.34 -44.95 15.08
C PHE A 328 -21.08 -45.98 16.20
N PHE A 329 -19.81 -46.27 16.53
CA PHE A 329 -19.48 -47.42 17.40
C PHE A 329 -19.67 -47.16 18.90
N ASN A 330 -19.53 -45.90 19.34
CA ASN A 330 -19.71 -45.51 20.75
C ASN A 330 -21.17 -45.60 21.25
N SER A 331 -22.14 -45.87 20.38
CA SER A 331 -23.56 -46.00 20.76
C SER A 331 -24.05 -47.45 20.89
N LEU A 332 -23.37 -48.43 20.27
CA LEU A 332 -23.81 -49.84 20.25
C LEU A 332 -23.13 -50.74 21.28
N TRP A 333 -21.91 -50.43 21.72
CA TRP A 333 -21.14 -51.34 22.60
C TRP A 333 -20.16 -50.62 23.53
N LEU A 334 -20.68 -50.02 24.61
CA LEU A 334 -20.09 -49.87 25.97
C LEU A 334 -20.79 -48.74 26.76
N GLY A 335 -20.67 -48.76 28.08
CA GLY A 335 -21.25 -47.75 28.97
C GLY A 335 -20.59 -46.37 28.87
N LYS A 336 -21.31 -45.32 29.31
CA LYS A 336 -20.98 -43.89 29.18
C LYS A 336 -19.60 -43.47 29.77
N ASN A 337 -18.51 -43.68 29.03
CA ASN A 337 -17.21 -43.04 29.30
C ASN A 337 -17.08 -41.74 28.50
N ARG A 338 -17.55 -40.62 29.08
CA ARG A 338 -17.44 -39.27 28.50
C ARG A 338 -16.01 -38.71 28.63
N ASN A 339 -15.07 -39.24 27.85
CA ASN A 339 -13.71 -38.71 27.69
C ASN A 339 -13.47 -38.24 26.24
N THR A 340 -14.33 -37.33 25.75
CA THR A 340 -14.22 -36.71 24.42
C THR A 340 -13.10 -35.66 24.38
N ASN A 341 -11.86 -36.10 24.55
CA ASN A 341 -10.62 -35.32 24.30
C ASN A 341 -10.33 -35.20 22.79
N GLU A 342 -11.37 -35.01 21.99
CA GLU A 342 -11.27 -34.86 20.55
C GLU A 342 -10.83 -33.44 20.20
N LYS A 343 -9.82 -33.34 19.35
CA LYS A 343 -9.19 -32.07 19.02
C LYS A 343 -10.03 -31.38 17.94
N PRO A 344 -10.28 -30.06 18.02
CA PRO A 344 -11.01 -29.29 17.00
C PRO A 344 -10.21 -29.11 15.69
N PHE A 345 -9.19 -29.94 15.46
CA PHE A 345 -8.27 -29.89 14.33
C PHE A 345 -7.75 -31.29 13.99
N GLN A 346 -7.48 -31.51 12.71
CA GLN A 346 -6.81 -32.70 12.19
C GLN A 346 -5.33 -32.38 11.91
N VAL A 347 -4.49 -33.42 11.80
CA VAL A 347 -3.05 -33.27 11.57
C VAL A 347 -2.75 -33.62 10.11
N LEU A 348 -2.23 -32.66 9.35
CA LEU A 348 -1.86 -32.85 7.94
C LEU A 348 -0.56 -33.65 7.81
N CYS A 349 0.46 -33.26 8.59
CA CYS A 349 1.76 -33.91 8.62
C CYS A 349 2.47 -33.64 9.97
N ASN A 350 3.42 -34.52 10.30
CA ASN A 350 4.25 -34.43 11.51
C ASN A 350 5.68 -34.90 11.18
N GLY A 351 6.67 -34.41 11.92
CA GLY A 351 8.09 -34.49 11.54
C GLY A 351 8.63 -35.90 11.28
N ALA A 352 8.09 -36.90 11.97
CA ALA A 352 8.54 -38.29 11.92
C ALA A 352 8.38 -39.01 10.55
N LYS A 353 7.76 -38.38 9.54
CA LYS A 353 7.63 -38.94 8.17
C LYS A 353 7.96 -37.97 7.02
N PHE A 354 8.18 -36.69 7.31
CA PHE A 354 8.26 -35.63 6.29
C PHE A 354 9.41 -34.63 6.52
N GLY A 355 10.26 -34.86 7.51
CA GLY A 355 11.14 -33.82 8.06
C GLY A 355 10.33 -32.75 8.80
N LYS A 356 11.01 -31.81 9.46
CA LYS A 356 10.34 -30.72 10.18
C LYS A 356 9.82 -29.70 9.17
N VAL A 357 8.52 -29.39 9.16
CA VAL A 357 8.01 -28.28 8.31
C VAL A 357 8.56 -26.96 8.85
N ALA A 358 9.15 -26.16 7.96
CA ALA A 358 9.80 -24.89 8.23
C ALA A 358 8.93 -23.69 7.78
N ASP A 359 8.26 -23.80 6.62
CA ASP A 359 7.32 -22.80 6.14
C ASP A 359 6.12 -23.43 5.40
N ILE A 360 5.01 -22.69 5.31
CA ILE A 360 3.82 -23.02 4.53
C ILE A 360 3.35 -21.81 3.72
N ALA A 361 2.87 -22.02 2.50
CA ALA A 361 2.25 -20.99 1.66
C ALA A 361 1.00 -21.56 0.98
N ALA A 362 -0.12 -20.83 0.99
CA ALA A 362 -1.36 -21.29 0.37
C ALA A 362 -1.79 -20.41 -0.81
N GLY A 363 -2.30 -21.06 -1.86
CA GLY A 363 -3.13 -20.44 -2.87
C GLY A 363 -4.62 -20.53 -2.52
N ALA A 364 -5.49 -20.23 -3.49
CA ALA A 364 -6.94 -20.29 -3.31
C ALA A 364 -7.41 -21.71 -2.96
N GLU A 365 -6.73 -22.74 -3.50
CA GLU A 365 -7.14 -24.14 -3.35
C GLU A 365 -5.97 -25.16 -3.23
N HIS A 366 -4.76 -24.70 -2.91
CA HIS A 366 -3.62 -25.58 -2.64
C HIS A 366 -2.75 -25.04 -1.51
N LEU A 367 -2.04 -25.94 -0.83
CA LEU A 367 -1.06 -25.61 0.19
C LEU A 367 0.29 -26.21 -0.22
N VAL A 368 1.32 -25.39 -0.17
CA VAL A 368 2.72 -25.73 -0.40
C VAL A 368 3.42 -25.76 0.97
N LEU A 369 4.22 -26.79 1.20
CA LEU A 369 4.97 -26.98 2.44
C LEU A 369 6.46 -27.12 2.13
N LEU A 370 7.30 -26.43 2.90
CA LEU A 370 8.76 -26.54 2.83
C LEU A 370 9.29 -27.18 4.12
N ASN A 371 10.07 -28.25 4.01
CA ASN A 371 10.70 -28.89 5.18
C ASN A 371 12.13 -28.38 5.45
N SER A 372 12.69 -28.79 6.58
CA SER A 372 14.05 -28.47 7.03
C SER A 372 15.18 -29.06 6.18
N GLU A 373 14.87 -29.92 5.21
CA GLU A 373 15.81 -30.52 4.25
C GLU A 373 15.77 -29.82 2.88
N GLY A 374 15.02 -28.71 2.77
CA GLY A 374 14.83 -27.97 1.54
C GLY A 374 13.89 -28.66 0.53
N GLN A 375 13.14 -29.68 0.94
CA GLN A 375 12.18 -30.39 0.07
C GLN A 375 10.80 -29.73 0.11
N VAL A 376 10.16 -29.64 -1.05
CA VAL A 376 8.81 -29.09 -1.24
C VAL A 376 7.78 -30.21 -1.38
N PHE A 377 6.65 -30.02 -0.69
CA PHE A 377 5.48 -30.87 -0.75
C PHE A 377 4.23 -30.03 -1.04
N VAL A 378 3.19 -30.67 -1.57
CA VAL A 378 1.92 -30.02 -1.94
C VAL A 378 0.71 -30.83 -1.46
N THR A 379 -0.42 -30.15 -1.24
CA THR A 379 -1.73 -30.78 -1.05
C THR A 379 -2.83 -29.91 -1.67
N ALA A 380 -3.93 -30.54 -2.11
CA ALA A 380 -5.19 -29.83 -2.32
C ALA A 380 -5.79 -29.44 -0.96
N THR A 381 -6.44 -28.28 -0.89
CA THR A 381 -7.08 -27.76 0.33
C THR A 381 -8.60 -27.85 0.27
N GLY A 382 -9.24 -27.70 1.44
CA GLY A 382 -10.70 -27.70 1.59
C GLY A 382 -11.31 -29.03 2.03
N LYS A 383 -12.66 -29.07 2.02
CA LYS A 383 -13.49 -30.19 2.49
C LYS A 383 -13.94 -31.15 1.38
N GLY A 384 -14.14 -30.64 0.16
CA GLY A 384 -14.64 -31.40 -1.01
C GLY A 384 -13.55 -31.79 -2.02
N VAL A 385 -13.74 -32.90 -2.72
CA VAL A 385 -12.93 -33.25 -3.90
C VAL A 385 -13.26 -32.28 -5.03
N LYS A 386 -12.24 -31.87 -5.81
CA LYS A 386 -12.38 -30.91 -6.90
C LYS A 386 -12.79 -31.56 -8.23
N ASP A 387 -13.29 -30.74 -9.15
CA ASP A 387 -13.61 -31.15 -10.52
C ASP A 387 -12.40 -31.12 -11.47
N LYS A 388 -11.49 -30.12 -11.32
CA LYS A 388 -10.34 -29.92 -12.23
C LYS A 388 -9.06 -29.53 -11.47
N SER A 389 -7.91 -29.89 -12.05
CA SER A 389 -6.58 -29.39 -11.67
C SER A 389 -6.13 -28.27 -12.62
N LEU A 390 -5.45 -27.25 -12.10
CA LEU A 390 -4.81 -26.18 -12.87
C LEU A 390 -3.28 -26.28 -12.77
N GLY A 391 -2.76 -27.49 -12.56
CA GLY A 391 -1.31 -27.78 -12.51
C GLY A 391 -0.61 -27.29 -11.25
N GLN A 392 -1.32 -26.67 -10.30
CA GLN A 392 -0.76 -25.94 -9.14
C GLN A 392 0.05 -26.81 -8.16
N PHE A 393 0.04 -28.13 -8.38
CA PHE A 393 0.74 -29.15 -7.61
C PHE A 393 2.13 -29.49 -8.16
N GLY A 394 2.50 -29.06 -9.37
CA GLY A 394 3.82 -29.32 -9.96
C GLY A 394 4.11 -30.81 -10.22
N LEU A 395 3.05 -31.61 -10.36
CA LEU A 395 3.09 -33.05 -10.58
C LEU A 395 2.32 -33.40 -11.87
N PRO A 396 2.98 -33.99 -12.89
CA PRO A 396 2.34 -34.34 -14.17
C PRO A 396 1.09 -35.21 -14.03
N GLN A 397 1.06 -36.12 -13.05
CA GLN A 397 -0.07 -37.01 -12.72
C GLN A 397 -1.35 -36.28 -12.25
N PHE A 398 -1.25 -34.97 -12.02
CA PHE A 398 -2.35 -34.07 -11.69
C PHE A 398 -2.43 -32.96 -12.75
N SER A 399 -2.32 -33.33 -14.03
CA SER A 399 -2.52 -32.40 -15.15
C SER A 399 -3.97 -31.92 -15.21
N GLN A 400 -4.24 -30.98 -16.12
CA GLN A 400 -5.59 -30.47 -16.33
C GLN A 400 -6.59 -31.50 -16.91
N PHE A 401 -6.10 -32.67 -17.33
CA PHE A 401 -6.90 -33.78 -17.87
C PHE A 401 -7.04 -34.95 -16.88
N ASP A 402 -6.24 -34.94 -15.81
CA ASP A 402 -6.23 -35.99 -14.78
C ASP A 402 -7.19 -35.68 -13.62
N LYS A 403 -7.50 -36.71 -12.84
CA LYS A 403 -8.27 -36.54 -11.59
C LYS A 403 -7.43 -35.76 -10.57
N PRO A 404 -7.94 -34.65 -10.00
CA PRO A 404 -7.19 -33.85 -9.04
C PRO A 404 -6.86 -34.62 -7.75
N PRO A 405 -5.80 -34.23 -7.02
CA PRO A 405 -5.41 -34.89 -5.78
C PRO A 405 -6.50 -34.80 -4.71
N LYS A 406 -6.56 -35.82 -3.84
CA LYS A 406 -7.48 -35.80 -2.70
C LYS A 406 -7.13 -34.64 -1.74
N PRO A 407 -8.11 -33.88 -1.22
CA PRO A 407 -7.86 -32.83 -0.25
C PRO A 407 -7.14 -33.36 1.00
N ASN A 408 -6.31 -32.50 1.59
CA ASN A 408 -5.57 -32.77 2.83
C ASN A 408 -4.68 -34.02 2.79
N ARG A 409 -4.27 -34.46 1.60
CA ARG A 409 -3.23 -35.49 1.41
C ARG A 409 -1.98 -34.85 0.82
N VAL A 410 -0.86 -35.01 1.52
CA VAL A 410 0.45 -34.49 1.12
C VAL A 410 1.09 -35.37 0.03
N TYR A 411 1.72 -34.72 -0.96
CA TYR A 411 2.49 -35.33 -2.04
C TYR A 411 3.85 -34.62 -2.19
N GLU A 412 4.92 -35.35 -2.49
CA GLU A 412 6.26 -34.79 -2.77
C GLU A 412 6.30 -34.19 -4.19
N VAL A 413 6.87 -32.99 -4.37
CA VAL A 413 7.11 -32.42 -5.72
C VAL A 413 8.44 -32.97 -6.29
N THR A 414 8.44 -34.25 -6.64
CA THR A 414 9.66 -35.01 -6.98
C THR A 414 10.55 -34.34 -8.04
N LEU A 415 9.95 -33.74 -9.09
CA LEU A 415 10.68 -33.07 -10.18
C LEU A 415 11.28 -31.70 -9.78
N LEU A 416 10.85 -31.12 -8.66
CA LEU A 416 11.50 -29.94 -8.07
C LEU A 416 12.58 -30.36 -7.09
N ASN A 417 12.30 -31.36 -6.25
CA ASN A 417 13.18 -31.78 -5.16
C ASN A 417 14.38 -32.58 -5.62
N LYS A 418 14.31 -33.25 -6.79
CA LYS A 418 15.34 -34.14 -7.32
C LYS A 418 15.63 -33.78 -8.78
N PHE A 419 16.90 -33.72 -9.14
CA PHE A 419 17.35 -33.53 -10.52
C PHE A 419 18.47 -34.52 -10.86
N ARG A 420 18.67 -34.79 -12.15
CA ARG A 420 19.74 -35.66 -12.64
C ARG A 420 20.96 -34.82 -12.97
N ASP A 421 22.05 -35.03 -12.24
CA ASP A 421 23.35 -34.49 -12.64
C ASP A 421 23.99 -35.40 -13.70
N LYS A 422 24.96 -34.85 -14.45
CA LYS A 422 25.78 -35.54 -15.44
C LYS A 422 27.29 -35.27 -15.25
N THR A 423 27.66 -34.40 -14.31
CA THR A 423 29.03 -33.93 -14.11
C THR A 423 29.82 -34.81 -13.15
N ILE A 424 29.16 -35.55 -12.26
CA ILE A 424 29.79 -36.52 -11.36
C ILE A 424 30.15 -37.77 -12.16
N ASN A 425 31.45 -37.97 -12.43
CA ASN A 425 32.08 -39.20 -12.91
C ASN A 425 31.50 -39.86 -14.19
N GLY A 426 30.61 -39.18 -14.92
CA GLY A 426 29.83 -39.77 -16.02
C GLY A 426 28.71 -40.71 -15.56
N THR A 427 28.53 -40.91 -14.25
CA THR A 427 27.41 -41.64 -13.65
C THR A 427 26.16 -40.75 -13.59
N ASN A 428 24.99 -41.35 -13.81
CA ASN A 428 23.72 -40.61 -13.87
C ASN A 428 23.08 -40.54 -12.49
N GLU A 429 23.66 -39.74 -11.61
CA GLU A 429 23.23 -39.62 -10.23
C GLU A 429 22.04 -38.65 -10.06
N ILE A 430 21.16 -38.97 -9.10
CA ILE A 430 19.98 -38.16 -8.77
C ILE A 430 20.32 -37.35 -7.52
N VAL A 431 20.48 -36.04 -7.69
CA VAL A 431 20.88 -35.10 -6.65
C VAL A 431 19.64 -34.40 -6.08
N GLN A 432 19.60 -34.21 -4.76
CA GLN A 432 18.57 -33.43 -4.08
C GLN A 432 18.82 -31.93 -4.30
N ARG A 433 17.78 -31.19 -4.68
CA ARG A 433 17.75 -29.73 -4.70
C ARG A 433 17.27 -29.22 -3.34
N GLU A 434 17.99 -28.24 -2.80
CA GLU A 434 17.59 -27.49 -1.61
C GLU A 434 16.78 -26.25 -2.03
N ILE A 435 15.53 -26.15 -1.58
CA ILE A 435 14.68 -24.96 -1.72
C ILE A 435 14.78 -24.10 -0.45
N LYS A 436 15.08 -22.81 -0.62
CA LYS A 436 15.22 -21.83 0.48
C LYS A 436 13.94 -21.07 0.79
N LYS A 437 13.04 -20.87 -0.20
CA LYS A 437 11.76 -20.19 0.01
C LYS A 437 10.68 -20.68 -0.96
N ILE A 438 9.43 -20.68 -0.48
CA ILE A 438 8.21 -20.92 -1.24
C ILE A 438 7.29 -19.69 -1.22
N ALA A 439 6.46 -19.55 -2.25
CA ALA A 439 5.32 -18.63 -2.33
C ALA A 439 4.24 -19.23 -3.23
N ALA A 440 2.98 -18.85 -3.02
CA ALA A 440 1.84 -19.33 -3.81
C ALA A 440 0.96 -18.15 -4.25
N GLY A 441 0.51 -18.18 -5.50
CA GLY A 441 -0.65 -17.40 -5.95
C GLY A 441 -1.92 -18.25 -5.90
N ASP A 442 -3.05 -17.74 -6.37
CA ASP A 442 -4.36 -18.40 -6.32
C ASP A 442 -4.29 -19.83 -6.91
N TYR A 443 -3.61 -20.00 -8.05
CA TYR A 443 -3.55 -21.25 -8.82
C TYR A 443 -2.15 -21.61 -9.33
N PHE A 444 -1.10 -21.08 -8.72
CA PHE A 444 0.28 -21.42 -9.08
C PHE A 444 1.24 -21.26 -7.90
N THR A 445 2.46 -21.77 -8.05
CA THR A 445 3.49 -21.81 -7.01
C THR A 445 4.81 -21.29 -7.55
N VAL A 446 5.57 -20.56 -6.72
CA VAL A 446 6.93 -20.09 -6.98
C VAL A 446 7.87 -20.57 -5.88
N CYS A 447 9.03 -21.10 -6.26
CA CYS A 447 10.06 -21.60 -5.35
C CYS A 447 11.42 -20.96 -5.68
N LEU A 448 12.24 -20.76 -4.66
CA LEU A 448 13.61 -20.24 -4.77
C LEU A 448 14.59 -21.32 -4.29
N ASP A 449 15.47 -21.79 -5.16
CA ASP A 449 16.50 -22.77 -4.80
C ASP A 449 17.74 -22.16 -4.16
N SER A 450 18.60 -23.00 -3.58
CA SER A 450 19.76 -22.56 -2.82
C SER A 450 20.84 -21.86 -3.65
N LEU A 451 20.83 -22.04 -4.96
CA LEU A 451 21.71 -21.38 -5.94
C LEU A 451 21.20 -20.00 -6.38
N GLY A 452 19.96 -19.65 -6.01
CA GLY A 452 19.31 -18.39 -6.38
C GLY A 452 18.50 -18.47 -7.69
N SER A 453 18.16 -19.67 -8.18
CA SER A 453 17.25 -19.84 -9.31
C SER A 453 15.79 -19.91 -8.87
N ILE A 454 14.92 -19.32 -9.70
CA ILE A 454 13.47 -19.30 -9.50
C ILE A 454 12.83 -20.44 -10.30
N TRP A 455 11.96 -21.19 -9.65
CA TRP A 455 11.15 -22.27 -10.23
C TRP A 455 9.67 -21.99 -10.05
N ALA A 456 8.82 -22.30 -11.03
CA ALA A 456 7.38 -22.08 -10.94
C ALA A 456 6.55 -23.15 -11.69
N PHE A 457 5.30 -23.35 -11.27
CA PHE A 457 4.34 -24.31 -11.83
C PHE A 457 2.88 -23.96 -11.46
N GLY A 458 1.92 -24.35 -12.28
CA GLY A 458 0.49 -24.05 -12.12
C GLY A 458 -0.20 -23.42 -13.32
N LYS A 459 -1.17 -22.54 -13.06
CA LYS A 459 -1.85 -21.68 -14.03
C LYS A 459 -0.92 -20.56 -14.51
N ASN A 460 -0.93 -20.30 -15.81
CA ASN A 460 -0.11 -19.31 -16.50
C ASN A 460 -0.92 -18.36 -17.39
N THR A 461 -2.27 -18.31 -17.29
CA THR A 461 -3.14 -17.48 -18.16
C THR A 461 -2.69 -16.02 -18.33
N TYR A 462 -2.05 -15.44 -17.30
CA TYR A 462 -1.52 -14.07 -17.34
C TYR A 462 0.03 -13.98 -17.33
N GLY A 463 0.73 -15.10 -17.54
CA GLY A 463 2.19 -15.17 -17.60
C GLY A 463 2.89 -15.38 -16.25
N ALA A 464 2.15 -15.66 -15.18
CA ALA A 464 2.64 -15.72 -13.79
C ALA A 464 3.76 -16.75 -13.51
N ILE A 465 3.98 -17.71 -14.42
CA ILE A 465 5.07 -18.71 -14.32
C ILE A 465 6.37 -18.19 -14.95
N GLY A 466 6.38 -16.98 -15.51
CA GLY A 466 7.55 -16.37 -16.15
C GLY A 466 7.86 -16.98 -17.52
N GLN A 467 6.84 -17.57 -18.16
CA GLN A 467 6.90 -18.32 -19.41
C GLN A 467 5.86 -17.77 -20.40
N PRO A 468 6.12 -17.76 -21.73
CA PRO A 468 5.19 -17.27 -22.75
C PRO A 468 3.80 -17.90 -22.65
N THR A 469 2.76 -17.09 -22.90
CA THR A 469 1.35 -17.46 -22.76
C THR A 469 0.73 -17.86 -24.10
N ASN A 470 0.75 -19.16 -24.38
CA ASN A 470 0.13 -19.79 -25.54
C ASN A 470 -0.92 -20.79 -25.03
N TYR A 471 -1.77 -21.32 -25.94
CA TYR A 471 -2.78 -22.33 -25.58
C TYR A 471 -2.17 -23.55 -24.86
N ASP A 472 -1.05 -24.07 -25.39
CA ASP A 472 -0.36 -25.25 -24.83
C ASP A 472 0.41 -24.96 -23.53
N SER A 473 0.63 -23.68 -23.19
CA SER A 473 1.38 -23.22 -22.02
C SER A 473 0.53 -22.45 -21.00
N GLU A 474 -0.80 -22.47 -21.13
CA GLU A 474 -1.71 -21.88 -20.14
C GLU A 474 -1.67 -22.62 -18.79
N ILE A 475 -1.44 -23.94 -18.79
CA ILE A 475 -1.33 -24.76 -17.56
C ILE A 475 -0.05 -25.59 -17.62
N ILE A 476 0.88 -25.30 -16.71
CA ILE A 476 2.19 -25.94 -16.62
C ILE A 476 2.20 -26.81 -15.36
N SER A 477 1.86 -28.09 -15.52
CA SER A 477 1.69 -29.07 -14.42
C SER A 477 2.99 -29.63 -13.84
N TYR A 478 4.14 -29.05 -14.15
CA TYR A 478 5.46 -29.50 -13.72
C TYR A 478 6.42 -28.33 -13.49
N PRO A 479 7.50 -28.48 -12.68
CA PRO A 479 8.34 -27.36 -12.28
C PRO A 479 9.22 -26.84 -13.42
N CYS A 480 9.05 -25.58 -13.80
CA CYS A 480 9.84 -24.89 -14.83
C CYS A 480 10.73 -23.81 -14.21
N GLN A 481 11.96 -23.65 -14.72
CA GLN A 481 12.87 -22.59 -14.29
C GLN A 481 12.55 -21.27 -15.00
N VAL A 482 12.47 -20.16 -14.27
CA VAL A 482 12.20 -18.82 -14.82
C VAL A 482 13.48 -18.22 -15.42
N ASN A 483 13.83 -18.66 -16.62
CA ASN A 483 15.06 -18.23 -17.28
C ASN A 483 14.99 -16.82 -17.91
N SER A 484 13.78 -16.36 -18.25
CA SER A 484 13.52 -15.06 -18.89
C SER A 484 14.16 -13.87 -18.16
N ILE A 485 14.23 -13.93 -16.83
CA ILE A 485 14.80 -12.86 -15.98
C ILE A 485 16.29 -12.58 -16.25
N LYS A 486 17.02 -13.54 -16.83
CA LYS A 486 18.46 -13.44 -17.12
C LYS A 486 18.79 -12.48 -18.28
N SER A 487 17.81 -12.12 -19.12
CA SER A 487 17.98 -11.15 -20.21
C SER A 487 18.24 -9.72 -19.72
N HIS A 488 17.87 -9.41 -18.48
CA HIS A 488 17.90 -8.07 -17.89
C HIS A 488 19.23 -7.68 -17.23
N PHE A 489 20.29 -8.47 -17.48
CA PHE A 489 21.64 -8.38 -16.91
C PHE A 489 22.69 -8.59 -18.01
N LYS A 490 23.92 -8.11 -17.80
CA LYS A 490 25.01 -8.24 -18.78
C LYS A 490 25.55 -9.67 -18.82
N LYS A 491 26.16 -10.08 -19.93
CA LYS A 491 26.73 -11.43 -20.12
C LYS A 491 27.84 -11.83 -19.12
N GLY A 492 28.41 -10.88 -18.39
CA GLY A 492 29.38 -11.11 -17.31
C GLY A 492 28.81 -10.95 -15.89
N GLU A 493 27.51 -10.74 -15.74
CA GLU A 493 26.84 -10.57 -14.45
C GLU A 493 26.11 -11.86 -14.03
N LEU A 494 26.46 -12.39 -12.87
CA LEU A 494 25.70 -13.46 -12.23
C LEU A 494 24.54 -12.82 -11.46
N ALA A 495 23.33 -12.95 -12.02
CA ALA A 495 22.09 -12.57 -11.35
C ALA A 495 21.60 -13.71 -10.44
N GLN A 496 21.39 -13.41 -9.16
CA GLN A 496 20.89 -14.35 -8.16
C GLN A 496 19.62 -13.82 -7.50
N CYS A 497 18.59 -14.66 -7.40
CA CYS A 497 17.39 -14.33 -6.64
C CYS A 497 17.61 -14.55 -5.14
N LEU A 498 17.10 -13.60 -4.37
CA LEU A 498 17.28 -13.46 -2.92
C LEU A 498 15.96 -13.60 -2.18
N ASN A 499 14.85 -13.23 -2.83
CA ASN A 499 13.52 -13.23 -2.24
C ASN A 499 12.47 -13.37 -3.35
N VAL A 500 11.54 -14.31 -3.18
CA VAL A 500 10.35 -14.49 -4.04
C VAL A 500 9.08 -14.24 -3.26
N ALA A 501 8.05 -13.74 -3.94
CA ALA A 501 6.70 -13.60 -3.43
C ALA A 501 5.68 -13.83 -4.56
N ALA A 502 4.47 -14.24 -4.19
CA ALA A 502 3.35 -14.45 -5.10
C ALA A 502 2.03 -14.26 -4.34
N GLY A 503 0.96 -13.96 -5.08
CA GLY A 503 -0.40 -13.74 -4.58
C GLY A 503 -1.33 -13.38 -5.75
N GLY A 504 -2.60 -13.80 -5.71
CA GLY A 504 -3.47 -13.71 -6.88
C GLY A 504 -2.90 -14.46 -8.07
N ASP A 505 -3.00 -13.88 -9.27
CA ASP A 505 -2.27 -14.34 -10.46
C ASP A 505 -0.96 -13.54 -10.71
N THR A 506 -0.24 -13.14 -9.65
CA THR A 506 1.01 -12.34 -9.74
C THR A 506 2.19 -12.89 -8.97
N ALA A 507 3.40 -12.65 -9.48
CA ALA A 507 4.67 -13.08 -8.93
C ALA A 507 5.73 -11.97 -8.95
N PHE A 508 6.60 -12.00 -7.94
CA PHE A 508 7.64 -11.00 -7.72
C PHE A 508 8.96 -11.67 -7.33
N ALA A 509 10.06 -11.07 -7.75
CA ALA A 509 11.40 -11.46 -7.31
C ALA A 509 12.29 -10.25 -7.03
N SER A 510 13.17 -10.43 -6.04
CA SER A 510 14.26 -9.50 -5.73
C SER A 510 15.58 -10.19 -6.05
N LEU A 511 16.38 -9.59 -6.93
CA LEU A 511 17.65 -10.14 -7.39
C LEU A 511 18.81 -9.18 -7.13
N VAL A 512 19.98 -9.74 -6.91
CA VAL A 512 21.26 -9.03 -6.95
C VAL A 512 22.06 -9.49 -8.16
N ALA A 513 22.74 -8.55 -8.82
CA ALA A 513 23.77 -8.86 -9.82
C ALA A 513 25.16 -8.78 -9.17
N SER A 514 26.08 -9.64 -9.59
CA SER A 514 27.50 -9.55 -9.23
C SER A 514 28.38 -9.87 -10.43
N ASP A 515 29.48 -9.15 -10.58
CA ASP A 515 30.45 -9.34 -11.66
C ASP A 515 31.17 -10.67 -11.48
N ILE A 516 31.05 -11.56 -12.47
CA ILE A 516 31.64 -12.90 -12.43
C ILE A 516 33.16 -12.80 -12.33
N TYR A 517 33.80 -11.87 -13.03
CA TYR A 517 35.26 -11.76 -13.03
C TYR A 517 35.79 -11.39 -11.65
N LYS A 518 35.09 -10.49 -10.93
CA LYS A 518 35.47 -10.09 -9.57
C LYS A 518 35.30 -11.21 -8.56
N LEU A 519 34.18 -11.94 -8.61
CA LEU A 519 33.97 -13.11 -7.75
C LEU A 519 35.06 -14.20 -7.94
N PHE A 520 35.56 -14.38 -9.17
CA PHE A 520 36.70 -15.27 -9.42
C PHE A 520 38.04 -14.66 -8.96
N GLU A 521 38.28 -13.36 -9.16
CA GLU A 521 39.51 -12.68 -8.74
C GLU A 521 39.65 -12.61 -7.20
N GLU A 522 38.56 -12.32 -6.49
CA GLU A 522 38.44 -12.39 -5.03
C GLU A 522 38.82 -13.78 -4.53
N LYS A 523 38.22 -14.85 -5.09
CA LYS A 523 38.53 -16.23 -4.73
C LYS A 523 39.97 -16.65 -5.08
N LEU A 524 40.55 -16.14 -6.16
CA LEU A 524 41.95 -16.45 -6.52
C LEU A 524 42.96 -15.84 -5.54
N LYS A 525 42.59 -14.75 -4.84
CA LYS A 525 43.39 -14.19 -3.73
C LYS A 525 43.21 -15.02 -2.44
N ASP A 526 41.99 -15.50 -2.19
CA ASP A 526 41.60 -16.36 -1.06
C ASP A 526 42.10 -17.83 -1.23
N SER A 527 43.39 -18.00 -1.50
CA SER A 527 44.07 -19.27 -1.84
C SER A 527 43.93 -20.40 -0.80
N THR A 528 43.47 -20.09 0.43
CA THR A 528 43.14 -21.06 1.48
C THR A 528 41.77 -21.74 1.31
N LYS A 529 40.87 -21.23 0.46
CA LYS A 529 39.52 -21.78 0.23
C LYS A 529 39.43 -22.66 -1.03
N SER A 530 40.11 -23.79 -1.02
CA SER A 530 39.89 -24.85 -2.01
C SER A 530 38.52 -25.52 -1.77
N GLY A 531 37.60 -25.41 -2.74
CA GLY A 531 36.21 -25.88 -2.58
C GLY A 531 35.18 -24.97 -3.28
N SER A 532 34.28 -24.37 -2.50
CA SER A 532 33.14 -23.55 -2.98
C SER A 532 33.53 -22.20 -3.58
N ILE A 533 32.71 -21.66 -4.49
CA ILE A 533 32.55 -20.20 -4.59
C ILE A 533 31.45 -19.87 -3.58
N ASP A 534 31.78 -19.09 -2.55
CA ASP A 534 30.80 -18.62 -1.59
C ASP A 534 29.96 -17.52 -2.27
N LEU A 535 28.89 -17.95 -2.94
CA LEU A 535 28.00 -17.06 -3.71
C LEU A 535 27.49 -15.91 -2.84
N PRO A 536 27.39 -14.66 -3.37
CA PRO A 536 27.06 -13.47 -2.58
C PRO A 536 25.63 -13.49 -2.01
N VAL A 537 25.47 -14.13 -0.87
CA VAL A 537 24.29 -14.04 0.00
C VAL A 537 24.13 -12.59 0.46
N LEU A 538 22.89 -12.09 0.52
CA LEU A 538 22.63 -10.87 1.29
C LEU A 538 23.12 -11.05 2.74
N PRO A 539 23.66 -10.00 3.39
CA PRO A 539 23.96 -10.05 4.82
C PRO A 539 22.67 -10.28 5.62
N SER A 540 22.45 -11.52 6.05
CA SER A 540 21.33 -11.96 6.89
C SER A 540 21.38 -11.38 8.31
N SER A 541 22.49 -10.72 8.67
CA SER A 541 22.72 -10.03 9.94
C SER A 541 21.79 -8.84 10.20
N SER A 542 21.02 -8.36 9.22
CA SER A 542 19.96 -7.35 9.44
C SER A 542 18.91 -7.78 10.48
N MET A 543 18.79 -9.09 10.79
CA MET A 543 17.92 -9.56 11.86
C MET A 543 18.49 -9.47 13.30
N ASN A 544 19.79 -9.25 13.52
CA ASN A 544 20.32 -8.94 14.87
C ASN A 544 21.71 -8.27 14.88
N SER A 545 21.80 -7.17 15.63
CA SER A 545 23.01 -6.54 16.21
C SER A 545 24.22 -6.16 15.32
N ASN A 546 24.43 -4.85 15.18
CA ASN A 546 25.70 -4.15 15.45
C ASN A 546 27.05 -4.65 14.87
N VAL A 547 27.09 -5.27 13.68
CA VAL A 547 28.34 -5.34 12.88
C VAL A 547 28.09 -5.08 11.40
N ILE A 548 28.27 -3.82 10.98
CA ILE A 548 28.80 -3.46 9.65
C ILE A 548 29.92 -2.43 9.88
N GLY A 549 31.03 -2.91 10.42
CA GLY A 549 32.25 -2.13 10.62
C GLY A 549 33.27 -2.43 9.53
N SER A 550 33.64 -1.40 8.75
CA SER A 550 34.87 -1.36 7.94
C SER A 550 35.12 -2.52 6.96
N ALA A 551 34.19 -2.77 6.04
CA ALA A 551 34.48 -3.42 4.76
C ALA A 551 33.61 -2.81 3.64
N VAL A 552 34.20 -1.91 2.84
CA VAL A 552 33.51 -1.29 1.69
C VAL A 552 33.76 -2.15 0.45
N GLU A 553 32.78 -2.96 0.03
CA GLU A 553 32.90 -3.72 -1.20
C GLU A 553 31.58 -3.72 -2.00
N SER A 554 31.59 -3.02 -3.14
CA SER A 554 30.59 -3.02 -4.22
C SER A 554 29.19 -2.43 -3.96
N GLN A 555 28.80 -1.48 -4.83
CA GLN A 555 27.43 -0.98 -5.00
C GLN A 555 26.56 -2.02 -5.74
N LYS A 556 26.26 -3.15 -5.10
CA LYS A 556 25.47 -4.24 -5.70
C LYS A 556 24.04 -3.76 -6.01
N GLU A 557 23.71 -3.61 -7.29
CA GLU A 557 22.40 -3.13 -7.74
C GLU A 557 21.30 -4.16 -7.43
N LEU A 558 20.51 -3.87 -6.38
CA LEU A 558 19.30 -4.62 -6.07
C LEU A 558 18.22 -4.28 -7.10
N SER A 559 17.72 -5.30 -7.81
CA SER A 559 16.68 -5.18 -8.82
C SER A 559 15.45 -6.00 -8.42
N HIS A 560 14.32 -5.31 -8.26
CA HIS A 560 13.00 -5.88 -8.04
C HIS A 560 12.24 -6.02 -9.38
N PHE A 561 11.54 -7.13 -9.54
CA PHE A 561 10.82 -7.52 -10.76
C PHE A 561 9.40 -8.03 -10.43
N ALA A 562 8.47 -7.83 -11.37
CA ALA A 562 7.09 -8.32 -11.32
C ALA A 562 6.64 -8.94 -12.65
N TRP A 563 5.80 -9.97 -12.59
CA TRP A 563 5.12 -10.58 -13.74
C TRP A 563 3.81 -11.27 -13.34
N GLY A 564 3.01 -11.69 -14.31
CA GLY A 564 1.63 -12.14 -14.11
C GLY A 564 0.57 -11.09 -14.46
N HIS A 565 -0.60 -11.17 -13.85
CA HIS A 565 -1.74 -10.25 -14.05
C HIS A 565 -1.42 -8.79 -13.67
N GLY A 566 -1.98 -7.81 -14.38
CA GLY A 566 -1.71 -6.38 -14.12
C GLY A 566 -2.88 -5.42 -14.29
N LEU A 567 -4.11 -5.92 -14.46
CA LEU A 567 -5.26 -5.10 -14.86
C LEU A 567 -5.76 -4.17 -13.72
N LYS A 568 -5.44 -4.50 -12.47
CA LYS A 568 -5.67 -3.64 -11.31
C LYS A 568 -4.44 -2.77 -10.98
N GLY A 569 -3.32 -2.94 -11.69
CA GLY A 569 -2.06 -2.20 -11.52
C GLY A 569 -1.04 -2.91 -10.62
N GLU A 570 -1.33 -4.14 -10.22
CA GLU A 570 -0.62 -4.89 -9.16
C GLU A 570 0.83 -5.25 -9.49
N LEU A 571 1.27 -5.15 -10.75
CA LEU A 571 2.68 -5.30 -11.11
C LEU A 571 3.56 -4.10 -10.73
N GLY A 572 2.98 -2.92 -10.45
CA GLY A 572 3.73 -1.73 -10.04
C GLY A 572 4.63 -1.08 -11.11
N VAL A 573 4.54 -1.52 -12.36
CA VAL A 573 5.38 -1.12 -13.51
C VAL A 573 5.06 0.27 -14.09
N GLY A 574 4.18 1.03 -13.46
CA GLY A 574 3.80 2.40 -13.81
C GLY A 574 2.63 2.54 -14.78
N HIS A 575 2.07 1.44 -15.27
CA HIS A 575 0.97 1.41 -16.21
C HIS A 575 0.14 0.12 -16.03
N PHE A 576 -1.13 0.17 -16.44
CA PHE A 576 -2.03 -0.98 -16.38
C PHE A 576 -1.84 -1.86 -17.63
N VAL A 577 -1.78 -3.18 -17.44
CA VAL A 577 -1.54 -4.17 -18.51
C VAL A 577 -2.35 -5.44 -18.23
N HIS A 578 -2.78 -6.19 -19.24
CA HIS A 578 -3.62 -7.38 -19.00
C HIS A 578 -2.86 -8.49 -18.26
N GLY A 579 -1.67 -8.83 -18.75
CA GLY A 579 -0.74 -9.75 -18.11
C GLY A 579 0.64 -9.63 -18.75
N VAL A 580 1.67 -10.13 -18.08
CA VAL A 580 3.06 -10.09 -18.56
C VAL A 580 3.75 -11.43 -18.23
N SER A 581 4.26 -12.11 -19.25
CA SER A 581 5.04 -13.35 -19.14
C SER A 581 6.53 -13.14 -18.82
N GLU A 582 7.08 -11.96 -19.14
CA GLU A 582 8.49 -11.64 -18.88
C GLU A 582 8.64 -10.77 -17.61
N PRO A 583 9.55 -11.11 -16.69
CA PRO A 583 9.81 -10.33 -15.48
C PRO A 583 10.19 -8.87 -15.75
N ASN A 584 9.28 -7.93 -15.46
CA ASN A 584 9.51 -6.50 -15.69
C ASN A 584 10.10 -5.81 -14.44
N LYS A 585 11.14 -4.98 -14.62
CA LYS A 585 11.77 -4.23 -13.50
C LYS A 585 10.82 -3.17 -12.92
N ILE A 586 10.59 -3.20 -11.61
CA ILE A 586 9.80 -2.19 -10.89
C ILE A 586 10.66 -0.93 -10.69
N LYS A 587 10.67 -0.04 -11.69
CA LYS A 587 11.56 1.14 -11.77
C LYS A 587 11.50 2.07 -10.55
N SER A 588 10.38 2.10 -9.83
CA SER A 588 10.15 2.95 -8.65
C SER A 588 10.65 2.37 -7.32
N LEU A 589 10.99 1.08 -7.27
CA LEU A 589 11.66 0.45 -6.11
C LEU A 589 13.16 0.25 -6.33
N ASN A 590 13.59 0.25 -7.59
CA ASN A 590 15.00 0.02 -7.94
C ASN A 590 15.82 1.30 -7.79
N GLY A 591 16.97 1.21 -7.13
CA GLY A 591 17.87 2.35 -6.93
C GLY A 591 17.45 3.33 -5.83
N LEU A 592 16.44 2.99 -5.01
CA LEU A 592 16.11 3.76 -3.80
C LEU A 592 17.33 3.84 -2.86
N LYS A 593 17.63 5.04 -2.39
CA LYS A 593 18.78 5.36 -1.53
C LYS A 593 18.36 6.38 -0.48
N GLU A 594 18.76 6.17 0.77
CA GLU A 594 18.51 7.10 1.87
C GLU A 594 19.81 7.34 2.64
N TYR A 595 19.99 8.54 3.18
CA TYR A 595 21.16 8.88 4.00
C TYR A 595 20.89 8.49 5.45
N ASN A 596 21.69 7.59 6.00
CA ASN A 596 21.55 7.11 7.37
C ASN A 596 22.45 7.93 8.30
N GLU A 597 21.84 8.84 9.06
CA GLU A 597 22.53 9.75 10.00
C GLU A 597 23.38 9.02 11.06
N LYS A 598 23.10 7.75 11.36
CA LYS A 598 23.84 6.96 12.36
C LYS A 598 25.12 6.34 11.81
N THR A 599 25.17 6.04 10.52
CA THR A 599 26.36 5.47 9.83
C THR A 599 27.13 6.53 9.04
N GLY A 600 26.51 7.69 8.79
CA GLY A 600 27.08 8.78 8.00
C GLY A 600 27.11 8.50 6.50
N GLN A 601 26.38 7.48 6.03
CA GLN A 601 26.50 6.93 4.67
C GLN A 601 25.13 6.83 3.96
N THR A 602 25.19 6.83 2.63
CA THR A 602 24.01 6.64 1.77
C THR A 602 23.80 5.15 1.50
N GLU A 603 22.78 4.58 2.13
CA GLU A 603 22.46 3.15 2.08
C GLU A 603 21.39 2.86 1.01
N VAL A 604 21.47 1.68 0.37
CA VAL A 604 20.50 1.26 -0.66
C VAL A 604 19.28 0.64 0.01
N MET A 605 18.10 1.25 -0.19
CA MET A 605 16.86 0.87 0.48
C MET A 605 16.10 -0.21 -0.28
N GLY A 606 16.52 -1.46 -0.07
CA GLY A 606 15.83 -2.63 -0.62
C GLY A 606 14.54 -3.00 0.12
N VAL A 607 13.68 -3.79 -0.53
CA VAL A 607 12.50 -4.39 0.11
C VAL A 607 12.93 -5.45 1.15
N LYS A 608 12.65 -5.18 2.43
CA LYS A 608 12.82 -6.11 3.56
C LYS A 608 11.76 -7.21 3.52
N ASN A 609 10.49 -6.84 3.34
CA ASN A 609 9.37 -7.79 3.32
C ASN A 609 8.40 -7.53 2.16
N TRP A 610 7.92 -8.62 1.56
CA TRP A 610 6.89 -8.63 0.53
C TRP A 610 5.62 -9.27 1.09
N SER A 611 4.48 -8.58 0.99
CA SER A 611 3.17 -9.19 1.19
C SER A 611 2.28 -8.91 -0.02
N VAL A 612 1.86 -9.97 -0.68
CA VAL A 612 1.06 -9.91 -1.91
C VAL A 612 -0.32 -10.43 -1.54
N GLY A 613 -1.33 -9.58 -1.73
CA GLY A 613 -2.73 -9.93 -1.56
C GLY A 613 -3.29 -10.62 -2.81
N LYS A 614 -4.61 -10.54 -3.01
CA LYS A 614 -5.21 -11.06 -4.25
C LYS A 614 -4.98 -10.16 -5.45
N ASN A 615 -5.23 -8.85 -5.31
CA ASN A 615 -5.11 -7.87 -6.40
C ASN A 615 -4.26 -6.64 -6.02
N HIS A 616 -3.56 -6.68 -4.88
CA HIS A 616 -2.77 -5.56 -4.37
C HIS A 616 -1.52 -6.05 -3.64
N VAL A 617 -0.53 -5.17 -3.51
CA VAL A 617 0.77 -5.47 -2.91
C VAL A 617 1.07 -4.45 -1.83
N VAL A 618 1.66 -4.92 -0.73
CA VAL A 618 2.24 -4.10 0.34
C VAL A 618 3.67 -4.58 0.59
N VAL A 619 4.63 -3.66 0.56
CA VAL A 619 6.04 -3.96 0.86
C VAL A 619 6.56 -3.05 1.96
N THR A 620 7.47 -3.59 2.76
CA THR A 620 8.24 -2.84 3.77
C THR A 620 9.68 -2.75 3.31
N LEU A 621 10.23 -1.53 3.25
CA LEU A 621 11.63 -1.29 2.92
C LEU A 621 12.55 -1.49 4.13
N ALA A 622 13.87 -1.52 3.90
CA ALA A 622 14.88 -1.70 4.95
C ALA A 622 14.83 -0.61 6.04
N ASN A 623 14.50 0.64 5.69
CA ASN A 623 14.28 1.74 6.64
C ASN A 623 12.96 1.65 7.43
N GLY A 624 12.07 0.70 7.11
CA GLY A 624 10.74 0.56 7.69
C GLY A 624 9.60 1.21 6.88
N ASP A 625 9.87 1.96 5.82
CA ASP A 625 8.81 2.62 5.03
C ASP A 625 7.89 1.62 4.33
N VAL A 626 6.59 1.95 4.26
CA VAL A 626 5.58 1.11 3.61
C VAL A 626 5.15 1.69 2.27
N TYR A 627 5.30 0.87 1.22
CA TYR A 627 4.79 1.14 -0.13
C TYR A 627 3.66 0.17 -0.48
N CYS A 628 2.66 0.65 -1.21
CA CYS A 628 1.45 -0.09 -1.56
C CYS A 628 0.99 0.21 -2.99
N TRP A 629 0.47 -0.78 -3.72
CA TRP A 629 -0.08 -0.58 -5.07
C TRP A 629 -1.00 -1.73 -5.51
N GLY A 630 -1.56 -1.63 -6.71
CA GLY A 630 -2.60 -2.51 -7.24
C GLY A 630 -4.00 -1.97 -6.97
N ASP A 631 -4.93 -2.89 -6.74
CA ASP A 631 -6.33 -2.58 -6.49
C ASP A 631 -6.52 -1.76 -5.20
N ASN A 632 -7.55 -0.94 -5.21
CA ASN A 632 -7.91 -0.06 -4.10
C ASN A 632 -9.44 0.18 -4.02
N GLU A 633 -10.24 -0.63 -4.71
CA GLU A 633 -11.71 -0.47 -4.77
C GLU A 633 -12.36 -0.45 -3.38
N TYR A 634 -11.79 -1.13 -2.39
CA TYR A 634 -12.24 -1.12 -0.99
C TYR A 634 -11.35 -0.28 -0.06
N GLY A 635 -10.38 0.47 -0.59
CA GLY A 635 -9.45 1.25 0.23
C GLY A 635 -8.31 0.42 0.86
N GLN A 636 -8.05 -0.79 0.35
CA GLN A 636 -7.07 -1.74 0.89
C GLN A 636 -5.61 -1.26 0.84
N LEU A 637 -5.32 -0.16 0.12
CA LEU A 637 -4.02 0.51 0.15
C LEU A 637 -3.84 1.44 1.37
N GLY A 638 -4.88 1.64 2.20
CA GLY A 638 -4.81 2.43 3.45
C GLY A 638 -4.52 3.93 3.28
N ASN A 639 -4.49 4.44 2.05
CA ASN A 639 -3.97 5.76 1.70
C ASN A 639 -5.02 6.89 1.66
N GLY A 640 -6.18 6.68 2.31
CA GLY A 640 -7.30 7.63 2.35
C GLY A 640 -8.09 7.76 1.04
N LYS A 641 -7.75 6.98 0.00
CA LYS A 641 -8.36 7.01 -1.34
C LYS A 641 -8.88 5.62 -1.73
N ARG A 642 -9.61 5.54 -2.85
CA ARG A 642 -10.13 4.30 -3.45
C ARG A 642 -9.74 4.13 -4.93
N PHE A 643 -8.75 4.88 -5.39
CA PHE A 643 -8.24 4.77 -6.76
C PHE A 643 -7.13 3.72 -6.81
N ARG A 644 -7.23 2.78 -7.76
CA ARG A 644 -6.18 1.79 -8.04
C ARG A 644 -4.87 2.48 -8.41
N ALA A 645 -3.74 1.83 -8.14
CA ALA A 645 -2.42 2.39 -8.40
C ALA A 645 -1.54 1.42 -9.18
N ALA A 646 -1.09 1.82 -10.37
CA ALA A 646 -0.09 1.07 -11.15
C ALA A 646 1.38 1.41 -10.76
N VAL A 647 1.59 2.25 -9.75
CA VAL A 647 2.90 2.65 -9.20
C VAL A 647 2.87 2.42 -7.69
N PRO A 648 3.93 1.86 -7.06
CA PRO A 648 4.17 1.90 -5.62
C PRO A 648 3.93 3.29 -5.01
N LEU A 649 2.93 3.41 -4.14
CA LEU A 649 2.59 4.62 -3.39
C LEU A 649 3.00 4.49 -1.93
N ILE A 650 3.60 5.54 -1.37
CA ILE A 650 3.87 5.65 0.07
C ILE A 650 2.53 5.70 0.83
N VAL A 651 2.41 4.89 1.88
CA VAL A 651 1.26 4.91 2.81
C VAL A 651 1.43 6.10 3.78
N PRO A 652 0.38 6.90 4.08
CA PRO A 652 0.46 7.98 5.07
C PRO A 652 0.59 7.44 6.50
N SER A 653 1.06 8.25 7.45
CA SER A 653 1.21 7.82 8.84
C SER A 653 -0.11 7.33 9.48
N LEU A 654 -0.01 6.49 10.51
CA LEU A 654 -1.19 6.04 11.28
C LEU A 654 -1.83 7.25 11.97
N LEU A 655 -3.17 7.28 12.02
CA LEU A 655 -3.92 8.37 12.65
C LEU A 655 -3.80 8.33 14.17
N GLU A 656 -2.79 9.03 14.70
CA GLU A 656 -2.69 9.30 16.15
C GLU A 656 -3.79 10.29 16.59
N PRO A 657 -4.60 9.96 17.63
CA PRO A 657 -5.73 10.78 18.07
C PRO A 657 -5.33 12.19 18.52
N SER A 658 -4.22 12.33 19.24
CA SER A 658 -3.71 13.59 19.80
C SER A 658 -3.49 14.70 18.75
N ALA A 659 -3.34 14.34 17.48
CA ALA A 659 -3.23 15.28 16.38
C ALA A 659 -4.60 15.82 15.91
N ALA A 660 -5.71 15.29 16.41
CA ALA A 660 -7.04 15.91 16.42
C ALA A 660 -7.29 16.42 17.84
N GLY A 661 -7.02 17.71 18.09
CA GLY A 661 -7.15 18.31 19.41
C GLY A 661 -8.56 18.21 19.98
N ASP A 662 -8.67 18.45 21.29
CA ASP A 662 -9.75 18.01 22.20
C ASP A 662 -11.18 18.56 21.95
N ASP A 663 -11.43 19.20 20.80
CA ASP A 663 -12.72 19.76 20.38
C ASP A 663 -13.53 18.78 19.49
N ASP A 664 -14.51 18.11 20.10
CA ASP A 664 -15.69 17.46 19.51
C ASP A 664 -15.55 16.76 18.14
N ALA A 665 -15.63 15.42 18.19
CA ALA A 665 -16.13 14.52 17.13
C ALA A 665 -15.82 14.98 15.69
N MET A 666 -14.56 14.85 15.25
CA MET A 666 -14.10 15.34 13.95
C MET A 666 -14.84 14.71 12.75
N ASP A 667 -15.89 15.41 12.28
CA ASP A 667 -16.59 15.19 11.01
C ASP A 667 -15.60 14.76 9.90
N GLY A 668 -15.87 13.64 9.23
CA GLY A 668 -14.94 12.97 8.31
C GLY A 668 -14.45 13.84 7.15
N LYS A 669 -15.06 15.00 6.90
CA LYS A 669 -14.53 16.05 6.01
C LYS A 669 -13.28 16.75 6.57
N LYS A 670 -13.17 16.98 7.88
CA LYS A 670 -11.98 17.53 8.56
C LYS A 670 -10.80 16.55 8.43
N LEU A 671 -11.02 15.27 8.72
CA LEU A 671 -10.02 14.20 8.54
C LEU A 671 -9.51 14.14 7.09
N LYS A 672 -10.41 14.12 6.10
CA LYS A 672 -10.02 14.17 4.67
C LYS A 672 -9.25 15.44 4.31
N LYS A 673 -9.61 16.61 4.85
CA LYS A 673 -8.82 17.85 4.69
C LYS A 673 -7.40 17.70 5.26
N LYS A 674 -7.25 17.08 6.44
CA LYS A 674 -5.96 16.87 7.09
C LYS A 674 -5.04 15.95 6.27
N PHE A 675 -5.55 14.87 5.69
CA PHE A 675 -4.83 14.06 4.70
C PHE A 675 -4.43 14.81 3.42
N THR A 676 -5.13 15.89 3.05
CA THR A 676 -4.72 16.74 1.92
C THR A 676 -3.71 17.82 2.30
N SER A 677 -3.65 18.25 3.57
CA SER A 677 -2.64 19.19 4.07
C SER A 677 -1.33 18.47 4.43
N ARG A 678 -0.62 17.97 3.40
CA ARG A 678 0.68 17.31 3.53
C ARG A 678 1.67 18.15 4.35
N LYS A 679 2.06 17.65 5.52
CA LYS A 679 3.43 17.87 6.02
C LYS A 679 4.39 17.00 5.20
N ALA A 680 5.61 17.45 4.95
CA ALA A 680 6.53 16.77 4.03
C ALA A 680 6.88 15.33 4.45
N ASN A 681 6.87 15.05 5.76
CA ASN A 681 7.37 13.80 6.35
C ASN A 681 6.24 12.85 6.81
N ASP A 682 5.01 13.01 6.30
CA ASP A 682 3.82 12.22 6.68
C ASP A 682 3.82 10.82 6.02
N ARG A 683 4.89 10.05 6.24
CA ARG A 683 5.10 8.67 5.72
C ARG A 683 4.88 7.64 6.82
N LEU A 684 4.27 6.50 6.48
CA LEU A 684 4.22 5.34 7.36
C LEU A 684 5.58 4.66 7.41
N ASN A 685 6.23 4.75 8.56
CA ASN A 685 7.45 4.03 8.90
C ASN A 685 7.15 3.01 10.01
N LEU A 686 7.44 1.73 9.77
CA LEU A 686 7.19 0.63 10.70
C LEU A 686 8.28 0.59 11.78
N LYS A 687 7.92 1.02 12.99
CA LYS A 687 8.78 1.04 14.17
C LYS A 687 9.32 -0.36 14.49
N SER A 688 10.57 -0.43 14.94
CA SER A 688 11.27 -1.68 15.26
C SER A 688 12.14 -1.48 16.50
N GLU A 689 11.71 -2.01 17.64
CA GLU A 689 12.37 -1.87 18.94
C GLU A 689 13.17 -3.12 19.32
N LYS A 690 13.71 -3.17 20.54
CA LYS A 690 14.44 -4.33 21.07
C LYS A 690 13.55 -5.58 21.21
N ASN A 691 12.26 -5.41 21.54
CA ASN A 691 11.36 -6.50 21.91
C ASN A 691 10.31 -6.84 20.84
N TRP A 692 10.06 -5.92 19.89
CA TRP A 692 9.00 -6.04 18.89
C TRP A 692 9.34 -5.31 17.58
N GLU A 693 8.65 -5.63 16.51
CA GLU A 693 8.62 -4.85 15.26
C GLU A 693 7.20 -4.80 14.66
N MET A 694 6.86 -3.72 13.98
CA MET A 694 5.63 -3.65 13.19
C MET A 694 5.81 -4.40 11.86
N VAL A 695 4.78 -5.14 11.45
CA VAL A 695 4.75 -5.90 10.19
C VAL A 695 3.46 -5.57 9.45
N ALA A 696 3.55 -5.27 8.16
CA ALA A 696 2.41 -5.09 7.26
C ALA A 696 2.14 -6.36 6.43
N VAL A 697 0.86 -6.70 6.24
CA VAL A 697 0.38 -7.86 5.48
C VAL A 697 -0.81 -7.47 4.60
N ALA A 698 -0.83 -7.97 3.37
CA ALA A 698 -1.95 -7.89 2.43
C ALA A 698 -2.79 -9.18 2.49
N GLY A 699 -4.11 -9.03 2.43
CA GLY A 699 -5.11 -10.10 2.34
C GLY A 699 -5.80 -10.15 0.98
N VAL A 700 -7.03 -10.66 0.92
CA VAL A 700 -7.81 -10.69 -0.32
C VAL A 700 -8.25 -9.27 -0.74
N ASP A 701 -9.12 -8.65 0.06
CA ASP A 701 -9.68 -7.30 -0.16
C ASP A 701 -9.32 -6.32 0.97
N THR A 702 -8.32 -6.67 1.77
CA THR A 702 -7.91 -5.99 3.01
C THR A 702 -6.39 -5.97 3.17
N SER A 703 -5.90 -5.10 4.05
CA SER A 703 -4.50 -5.10 4.53
C SER A 703 -4.48 -4.83 6.03
N ALA A 704 -3.52 -5.40 6.74
CA ALA A 704 -3.31 -5.21 8.18
C ALA A 704 -1.87 -4.78 8.51
N ILE A 705 -1.72 -4.09 9.63
CA ILE A 705 -0.45 -3.84 10.31
C ILE A 705 -0.59 -4.36 11.74
N TYR A 706 0.39 -5.13 12.20
CA TYR A 706 0.40 -5.72 13.55
C TYR A 706 1.77 -5.64 14.22
N TYR A 707 1.78 -5.83 15.54
CA TYR A 707 2.99 -5.79 16.35
C TYR A 707 3.51 -7.20 16.58
N LYS A 708 4.63 -7.53 15.94
CA LYS A 708 5.30 -8.82 16.04
C LYS A 708 6.34 -8.83 17.14
N LYS A 709 6.38 -9.90 17.94
CA LYS A 709 7.45 -10.12 18.91
C LYS A 709 8.73 -10.60 18.21
N LYS A 710 9.89 -10.10 18.65
CA LYS A 710 11.21 -10.60 18.25
C LYS A 710 11.65 -11.80 19.09
#